data_AF-A0CAB3-F1
#
_entry.id   AF-A0CAB3-F1
#
_cell.length_a   1.000
_cell.length_b   1.000
_cell.length_c   1.000
_cell.angle_alpha   90.00
_cell.angle_beta   90.00
_cell.angle_gamma   90.00
#
_symmetry.space_group_name_H-M   'P 1'
#
loop_
_entity.id
_entity.type
_entity.pdbx_description
1 polymer ?
#
loop_
_entity_poly.entity_id
_entity_poly.type
_entity_poly.pdbx_seq_one_letter_code
_entity_poly.pdbx_strand_id
1 'polypeptide(L)'
;MSLFLQTYCQSDFEKSNKFLQSQQEEEFDFLVLRNESEEKHTAFYYHKWANFVVWGILADLGILANRYGSLSKHRLNLHSIIMGLCVFLTVIAEILMIAIWNPPEFYGNQNLGSIHAPIGFAYLGLMILQSIGGVILKLCIESSNPQRYTKIMSLGHIYLGYSMYFLGKIQCGFGFYIVYSNLKGEGEGNLIMFWIVYALLFFWRIIFEWLYQKGTLFDYFYSANQTIERTGSIQDSLFVQYLIQNDQLNIEKEYSNKMWFIFNNSIVDLTGFVHPGGQYIWEKTKGREISRFIYGGQSLEDGNTAAYTHSNSVITLIQRQTIGHLNGNSHENVTQQNINKWTLVNHQKISEKISLFGFKNSSKQIESKFTNLHQFGKYYQIKSSVNKKISERQYTSVVSMAPENVQYRQKLINMIQQLNKIESEDAVQMGQQARYLNELPLIIKKYESNFGFSQYIHSHLNEDYEIEGPYGPSLGLPNKGRVVFVCGGTGILPFLDLLDFQLQSATYQIVKKKFGQKVAERLNPFECQFNNGLHITLIFAITHKSELIGLEIFKNLISLQNELEEQSFRMILKITEQIEGFTCVNDRFDQEFMRQQLGQLSQYDKFYVCGPPAMNQTVPQALMSLGVQEKYIHYV
;
A
#
# COMPACT_ATOMS: atom_id res chain seq x y z
N MET A 1 -55.50 33.29 92.83
CA MET A 1 -55.96 33.66 91.47
C MET A 1 -54.81 34.16 90.58
N SER A 2 -53.95 35.09 91.05
CA SER A 2 -52.75 35.55 90.29
C SER A 2 -51.74 34.42 89.96
N LEU A 3 -51.48 33.49 90.88
CA LEU A 3 -50.61 32.33 90.64
C LEU A 3 -51.19 31.28 89.68
N PHE A 4 -52.51 31.29 89.42
CA PHE A 4 -53.15 30.31 88.53
C PHE A 4 -53.15 30.79 87.08
N LEU A 5 -53.23 32.11 86.86
CA LEU A 5 -53.15 32.73 85.53
C LEU A 5 -51.73 32.71 84.95
N GLN A 6 -50.70 32.79 85.80
CA GLN A 6 -49.31 32.79 85.35
C GLN A 6 -48.86 31.41 84.84
N THR A 7 -49.27 30.33 85.51
CA THR A 7 -48.97 28.95 85.08
C THR A 7 -49.74 28.56 83.81
N TYR A 8 -50.96 29.08 83.63
CA TYR A 8 -51.77 28.82 82.44
C TYR A 8 -51.17 29.51 81.20
N CYS A 9 -50.75 30.77 81.32
CA CYS A 9 -50.07 31.48 80.22
C CYS A 9 -48.70 30.89 79.87
N GLN A 10 -47.92 30.40 80.84
CA GLN A 10 -46.66 29.70 80.53
C GLN A 10 -46.88 28.36 79.82
N SER A 11 -47.92 27.61 80.22
CA SER A 11 -48.26 26.34 79.56
C SER A 11 -48.72 26.53 78.11
N ASP A 12 -49.50 27.58 77.82
CA ASP A 12 -49.97 27.83 76.45
C ASP A 12 -48.86 28.42 75.58
N PHE A 13 -47.94 29.21 76.14
CA PHE A 13 -46.77 29.72 75.42
C PHE A 13 -45.77 28.62 75.08
N GLU A 14 -45.50 27.68 76.01
CA GLU A 14 -44.64 26.52 75.73
C GLU A 14 -45.26 25.57 74.70
N LYS A 15 -46.58 25.36 74.73
CA LYS A 15 -47.29 24.58 73.70
C LYS A 15 -47.23 25.25 72.33
N SER A 16 -47.39 26.57 72.27
CA SER A 16 -47.29 27.32 71.01
C SER A 16 -45.88 27.30 70.43
N ASN A 17 -44.84 27.40 71.27
CA ASN A 17 -43.45 27.30 70.81
C ASN A 17 -43.11 25.89 70.31
N LYS A 18 -43.56 24.84 71.00
CA LYS A 18 -43.37 23.45 70.53
C LYS A 18 -44.08 23.19 69.20
N PHE A 19 -45.25 23.78 69.00
CA PHE A 19 -46.01 23.66 67.75
C PHE A 19 -45.32 24.40 66.58
N LEU A 20 -44.78 25.59 66.81
CA LEU A 20 -44.01 26.32 65.79
C LEU A 20 -42.71 25.60 65.44
N GLN A 21 -42.05 25.01 66.43
CA GLN A 21 -40.81 24.24 66.22
C GLN A 21 -41.06 22.95 65.43
N SER A 22 -42.18 22.24 65.70
CA SER A 22 -42.55 21.06 64.90
C SER A 22 -42.94 21.41 63.45
N GLN A 23 -43.59 22.56 63.22
CA GLN A 23 -43.89 23.01 61.85
C GLN A 23 -42.63 23.41 61.08
N GLN A 24 -41.64 24.01 61.73
CA GLN A 24 -40.35 24.34 61.09
C GLN A 24 -39.52 23.09 60.78
N GLU A 25 -39.55 22.06 61.64
CA GLU A 25 -38.92 20.76 61.36
C GLU A 25 -39.60 20.03 60.20
N GLU A 26 -40.94 20.01 60.14
CA GLU A 26 -41.67 19.42 59.00
C GLU A 26 -41.41 20.15 57.67
N GLU A 27 -41.34 21.49 57.68
CA GLU A 27 -41.05 22.27 56.47
C GLU A 27 -39.59 22.09 56.01
N PHE A 28 -38.64 22.01 56.95
CA PHE A 28 -37.24 21.71 56.65
C PHE A 28 -37.08 20.31 56.07
N ASP A 29 -37.69 19.30 56.69
CA ASP A 29 -37.68 17.92 56.18
C ASP A 29 -38.35 17.82 54.81
N PHE A 30 -39.45 18.54 54.59
CA PHE A 30 -40.11 18.60 53.29
C PHE A 30 -39.23 19.24 52.20
N LEU A 31 -38.53 20.34 52.52
CA LEU A 31 -37.60 21.00 51.59
C LEU A 31 -36.37 20.13 51.30
N VAL A 32 -35.84 19.43 52.31
CA VAL A 32 -34.72 18.49 52.14
C VAL A 32 -35.16 17.31 51.26
N LEU A 33 -36.31 16.71 51.53
CA LEU A 33 -36.87 15.62 50.71
C LEU A 33 -37.16 16.06 49.28
N ARG A 34 -37.67 17.29 49.10
CA ARG A 34 -37.91 17.87 47.78
C ARG A 34 -36.60 18.12 47.02
N ASN A 35 -35.61 18.74 47.65
CA ASN A 35 -34.31 18.98 47.01
C ASN A 35 -33.60 17.66 46.66
N GLU A 36 -33.63 16.67 47.55
CA GLU A 36 -33.11 15.33 47.25
C GLU A 36 -33.85 14.67 46.08
N SER A 37 -35.16 14.87 45.98
CA SER A 37 -35.95 14.35 44.86
C SER A 37 -35.57 15.04 43.55
N GLU A 38 -35.39 16.35 43.54
CA GLU A 38 -35.03 17.14 42.35
C GLU A 38 -33.62 16.77 41.82
N GLU A 39 -32.64 16.58 42.70
CA GLU A 39 -31.29 16.15 42.33
C GLU A 39 -31.28 14.73 41.72
N LYS A 40 -32.00 13.79 42.35
CA LYS A 40 -32.14 12.41 41.84
C LYS A 40 -32.83 12.39 40.48
N HIS A 41 -33.91 13.17 40.30
CA HIS A 41 -34.57 13.31 39.01
C HIS A 41 -33.64 13.87 37.95
N THR A 42 -32.87 14.91 38.28
CA THR A 42 -31.92 15.53 37.35
C THR A 42 -30.85 14.54 36.88
N ALA A 43 -30.24 13.81 37.81
CA ALA A 43 -29.23 12.78 37.48
C ALA A 43 -29.80 11.69 36.57
N PHE A 44 -31.04 11.23 36.86
CA PHE A 44 -31.73 10.23 36.06
C PHE A 44 -32.04 10.70 34.63
N TYR A 45 -32.58 11.91 34.48
CA TYR A 45 -32.85 12.47 33.15
C TYR A 45 -31.56 12.71 32.37
N TYR A 46 -30.50 13.18 33.04
CA TYR A 46 -29.19 13.30 32.42
C TYR A 46 -28.68 11.94 31.94
N HIS A 47 -28.67 10.91 32.79
CA HIS A 47 -28.26 9.56 32.41
C HIS A 47 -29.07 9.04 31.20
N LYS A 48 -30.40 9.16 31.25
CA LYS A 48 -31.31 8.76 30.17
C LYS A 48 -30.96 9.42 28.84
N TRP A 49 -30.89 10.75 28.81
CA TRP A 49 -30.71 11.51 27.58
C TRP A 49 -29.27 11.46 27.08
N ALA A 50 -28.28 11.52 27.98
CA ALA A 50 -26.87 11.40 27.62
C ALA A 50 -26.59 10.05 26.96
N ASN A 51 -27.03 8.94 27.59
CA ASN A 51 -26.83 7.61 27.02
C ASN A 51 -27.62 7.41 25.72
N PHE A 52 -28.83 7.97 25.59
CA PHE A 52 -29.57 7.95 24.32
C PHE A 52 -28.84 8.70 23.21
N VAL A 53 -28.33 9.90 23.46
CA VAL A 53 -27.59 10.68 22.44
C VAL A 53 -26.29 9.95 22.06
N VAL A 54 -25.55 9.48 23.06
CA VAL A 54 -24.27 8.79 22.86
C VAL A 54 -24.44 7.50 22.08
N TRP A 55 -25.27 6.58 22.58
CA TRP A 55 -25.40 5.24 22.01
C TRP A 55 -26.46 5.15 20.92
N GLY A 56 -27.45 6.05 20.93
CA GLY A 56 -28.46 6.17 19.88
C GLY A 56 -27.96 6.86 18.63
N ILE A 57 -27.04 7.83 18.73
CA ILE A 57 -26.62 8.67 17.59
C ILE A 57 -25.09 8.74 17.45
N LEU A 58 -24.35 9.21 18.47
CA LEU A 58 -22.91 9.50 18.33
C LEU A 58 -22.09 8.25 18.02
N ALA A 59 -22.42 7.10 18.61
CA ALA A 59 -21.75 5.83 18.33
C ALA A 59 -21.88 5.42 16.86
N ASP A 60 -23.04 5.67 16.23
CA ASP A 60 -23.22 5.45 14.80
C ASP A 60 -22.29 6.37 14.01
N LEU A 61 -22.29 7.68 14.30
CA LEU A 61 -21.41 8.64 13.63
C LEU A 61 -19.93 8.27 13.76
N GLY A 62 -19.49 7.79 14.93
CA GLY A 62 -18.11 7.36 15.14
C GLY A 62 -17.74 6.12 14.30
N ILE A 63 -18.65 5.15 14.15
CA ILE A 63 -18.44 3.98 13.30
C ILE A 63 -18.41 4.39 11.81
N LEU A 64 -19.36 5.23 11.38
CA LEU A 64 -19.46 5.72 10.00
C LEU A 64 -18.22 6.55 9.64
N ALA A 65 -17.74 7.41 10.55
CA ALA A 65 -16.53 8.21 10.38
C ALA A 65 -15.29 7.34 10.11
N ASN A 66 -15.11 6.24 10.85
CA ASN A 66 -13.98 5.33 10.61
C ASN A 66 -14.14 4.54 9.30
N ARG A 67 -15.35 4.02 9.05
CA ARG A 67 -15.61 3.10 7.94
C ARG A 67 -15.65 3.81 6.59
N TYR A 68 -16.31 4.95 6.51
CA TYR A 68 -16.49 5.71 5.26
C TYR A 68 -15.53 6.88 5.12
N GLY A 69 -14.98 7.36 6.23
CA GLY A 69 -13.85 8.27 6.21
C GLY A 69 -12.55 7.60 5.78
N SER A 70 -12.57 6.40 5.17
CA SER A 70 -11.38 5.65 4.77
C SER A 70 -10.40 6.47 3.91
N LEU A 71 -10.91 7.49 3.22
CA LEU A 71 -10.18 8.42 2.35
C LEU A 71 -9.70 9.69 3.06
N SER A 72 -10.18 9.96 4.28
CA SER A 72 -9.80 11.15 5.04
C SER A 72 -8.51 10.91 5.81
N LYS A 73 -7.58 11.86 5.71
CA LYS A 73 -6.35 11.96 6.51
C LYS A 73 -6.62 11.92 8.01
N HIS A 74 -7.79 12.38 8.44
CA HIS A 74 -8.15 12.51 9.85
C HIS A 74 -9.14 11.45 10.34
N ARG A 75 -9.38 10.38 9.58
CA ARG A 75 -10.42 9.39 9.92
C ARG A 75 -10.24 8.76 11.29
N LEU A 76 -9.00 8.40 11.65
CA LEU A 76 -8.69 7.77 12.92
C LEU A 76 -8.88 8.78 14.06
N ASN A 77 -8.45 10.03 13.85
CA ASN A 77 -8.66 11.11 14.82
C ASN A 77 -10.15 11.38 15.03
N LEU A 78 -10.92 11.50 13.95
CA LEU A 78 -12.36 11.74 14.02
C LEU A 78 -13.08 10.61 14.76
N HIS A 79 -12.74 9.35 14.44
CA HIS A 79 -13.26 8.19 15.17
C HIS A 79 -12.88 8.22 16.66
N SER A 80 -11.61 8.44 16.99
CA SER A 80 -11.12 8.50 18.37
C SER A 80 -11.77 9.64 19.15
N ILE A 81 -11.98 10.82 18.54
CA ILE A 81 -12.64 11.96 19.19
C ILE A 81 -14.11 11.64 19.47
N ILE A 82 -14.85 11.16 18.46
CA ILE A 82 -16.27 10.84 18.65
C ILE A 82 -16.45 9.72 19.69
N MET A 83 -15.67 8.65 19.60
CA MET A 83 -15.74 7.55 20.57
C MET A 83 -15.24 7.97 21.97
N GLY A 84 -14.24 8.84 22.04
CA GLY A 84 -13.78 9.43 23.29
C GLY A 84 -14.89 10.25 23.97
N LEU A 85 -15.64 11.04 23.20
CA LEU A 85 -16.82 11.76 23.70
C LEU A 85 -17.93 10.81 24.18
N CYS A 86 -18.19 9.73 23.43
CA CYS A 86 -19.14 8.69 23.85
C CYS A 86 -18.77 8.11 25.22
N VAL A 87 -17.49 7.76 25.39
CA VAL A 87 -16.98 7.17 26.63
C VAL A 87 -17.03 8.16 27.78
N PHE A 88 -16.56 9.39 27.56
CA PHE A 88 -16.54 10.44 28.56
C PHE A 88 -17.94 10.78 29.10
N LEU A 89 -18.91 10.98 28.21
CA LEU A 89 -20.29 11.29 28.59
C LEU A 89 -20.97 10.13 29.33
N THR A 90 -20.73 8.89 28.89
CA THR A 90 -21.24 7.70 29.58
C THR A 90 -20.64 7.59 30.98
N VAL A 91 -19.31 7.75 31.13
CA VAL A 91 -18.63 7.72 32.43
C VAL A 91 -19.21 8.76 33.39
N ILE A 92 -19.44 10.00 32.93
CA ILE A 92 -20.06 11.04 33.77
C ILE A 92 -21.48 10.64 34.16
N ALA A 93 -22.29 10.15 33.22
CA ALA A 93 -23.64 9.70 33.49
C ALA A 93 -23.66 8.57 34.54
N GLU A 94 -22.77 7.59 34.42
CA GLU A 94 -22.68 6.49 35.40
C GLU A 94 -22.15 6.96 36.76
N ILE A 95 -21.17 7.86 36.82
CA ILE A 95 -20.67 8.41 38.08
C ILE A 95 -21.75 9.22 38.80
N LEU A 96 -22.50 10.06 38.07
CA LEU A 96 -23.61 10.82 38.66
C LEU A 96 -24.69 9.88 39.19
N MET A 97 -25.00 8.81 38.46
CA MET A 97 -25.89 7.77 38.98
C MET A 97 -25.29 7.14 40.25
N ILE A 98 -24.05 6.66 40.26
CA ILE A 98 -23.47 6.04 41.48
C ILE A 98 -23.44 7.02 42.67
N ALA A 99 -23.10 8.28 42.44
CA ALA A 99 -22.85 9.26 43.50
C ALA A 99 -24.14 9.84 44.11
N ILE A 100 -25.15 10.11 43.27
CA ILE A 100 -26.39 10.78 43.68
C ILE A 100 -27.49 9.74 43.96
N TRP A 101 -27.46 8.62 43.23
CA TRP A 101 -28.53 7.64 43.23
C TRP A 101 -28.16 6.46 44.14
N ASN A 102 -28.58 6.55 45.40
CA ASN A 102 -28.86 5.35 46.19
C ASN A 102 -30.02 4.66 45.46
N PRO A 103 -29.86 3.46 44.86
CA PRO A 103 -30.86 2.87 43.99
C PRO A 103 -32.22 2.86 44.70
N PRO A 104 -33.23 3.63 44.25
CA PRO A 104 -34.54 3.60 44.83
C PRO A 104 -34.99 2.15 44.76
N GLU A 105 -35.65 1.72 45.81
CA GLU A 105 -36.46 0.51 45.76
C GLU A 105 -37.44 0.71 44.59
N PHE A 106 -37.12 0.13 43.42
CA PHE A 106 -37.97 0.23 42.24
C PHE A 106 -39.24 -0.59 42.53
N TYR A 107 -40.23 0.06 43.14
CA TYR A 107 -41.55 -0.50 43.38
C TYR A 107 -42.24 -0.72 42.03
N GLY A 108 -42.17 -1.96 41.52
CA GLY A 108 -43.00 -2.42 40.41
C GLY A 108 -42.33 -3.33 39.38
N ASN A 109 -41.00 -3.35 39.26
CA ASN A 109 -40.30 -4.23 38.32
C ASN A 109 -38.82 -4.49 38.70
N GLN A 110 -38.59 -4.93 39.95
CA GLN A 110 -37.25 -5.14 40.53
C GLN A 110 -36.30 -5.98 39.64
N ASN A 111 -36.84 -6.84 38.77
CA ASN A 111 -36.05 -7.72 37.91
C ASN A 111 -35.29 -7.00 36.78
N LEU A 112 -35.85 -5.94 36.19
CA LEU A 112 -35.19 -5.27 35.05
C LEU A 112 -34.10 -4.28 35.50
N GLY A 113 -34.35 -3.53 36.56
CA GLY A 113 -33.35 -2.64 37.16
C GLY A 113 -32.14 -3.41 37.71
N SER A 114 -32.39 -4.57 38.35
CA SER A 114 -31.35 -5.46 38.86
C SER A 114 -30.51 -6.12 37.76
N ILE A 115 -31.00 -6.17 36.52
CA ILE A 115 -30.22 -6.63 35.35
C ILE A 115 -29.52 -5.46 34.65
N HIS A 116 -30.19 -4.31 34.50
CA HIS A 116 -29.67 -3.14 33.79
C HIS A 116 -28.39 -2.60 34.43
N ALA A 117 -28.39 -2.38 35.75
CA ALA A 117 -27.24 -1.77 36.43
C ALA A 117 -25.96 -2.63 36.39
N PRO A 118 -25.98 -3.95 36.72
CA PRO A 118 -24.77 -4.77 36.61
C PRO A 118 -24.22 -4.87 35.19
N ILE A 119 -25.10 -4.98 34.19
CA ILE A 119 -24.65 -4.99 32.79
C ILE A 119 -24.08 -3.63 32.41
N GLY A 120 -24.68 -2.52 32.85
CA GLY A 120 -24.15 -1.17 32.66
C GLY A 120 -22.73 -1.00 33.21
N PHE A 121 -22.46 -1.49 34.43
CA PHE A 121 -21.10 -1.44 35.01
C PHE A 121 -20.11 -2.33 34.29
N ALA A 122 -20.49 -3.57 33.93
CA ALA A 122 -19.64 -4.44 33.13
C ALA A 122 -19.33 -3.81 31.76
N TYR A 123 -20.35 -3.18 31.17
CA TYR A 123 -20.25 -2.47 29.90
C TYR A 123 -19.29 -1.27 29.99
N LEU A 124 -19.36 -0.48 31.08
CA LEU A 124 -18.44 0.63 31.35
C LEU A 124 -16.98 0.15 31.42
N GLY A 125 -16.71 -0.97 32.11
CA GLY A 125 -15.38 -1.56 32.16
C GLY A 125 -14.87 -1.97 30.77
N LEU A 126 -15.72 -2.61 29.96
CA LEU A 126 -15.40 -2.96 28.57
C LEU A 126 -15.16 -1.72 27.70
N MET A 127 -15.88 -0.61 27.93
CA MET A 127 -15.70 0.65 27.20
C MET A 127 -14.33 1.27 27.45
N ILE A 128 -13.90 1.29 28.70
CA ILE A 128 -12.58 1.81 29.07
C ILE A 128 -11.49 0.94 28.40
N LEU A 129 -11.61 -0.39 28.49
CA LEU A 129 -10.67 -1.31 27.86
C LEU A 129 -10.62 -1.12 26.34
N GLN A 130 -11.77 -1.00 25.69
CA GLN A 130 -11.88 -0.79 24.25
C GLN A 130 -11.29 0.56 23.82
N SER A 131 -11.42 1.60 24.65
CA SER A 131 -10.83 2.92 24.40
C SER A 131 -9.32 2.89 24.48
N ILE A 132 -8.76 2.26 25.53
CA ILE A 132 -7.33 2.02 25.68
C ILE A 132 -6.81 1.20 24.49
N GLY A 133 -7.49 0.11 24.15
CA GLY A 133 -7.17 -0.73 23.00
C GLY A 133 -7.18 0.04 21.68
N GLY A 134 -8.13 0.96 21.49
CA GLY A 134 -8.19 1.84 20.33
C GLY A 134 -7.03 2.83 20.24
N VAL A 135 -6.61 3.42 21.37
CA VAL A 135 -5.43 4.30 21.42
C VAL A 135 -4.15 3.51 21.11
N ILE A 136 -3.97 2.33 21.72
CA ILE A 136 -2.83 1.46 21.43
C ILE A 136 -2.83 1.08 19.94
N LEU A 137 -3.95 0.63 19.40
CA LEU A 137 -4.08 0.28 17.98
C LEU A 137 -3.72 1.46 17.06
N LYS A 138 -4.16 2.67 17.39
CA LYS A 138 -3.79 3.88 16.65
C LYS A 138 -2.27 4.09 16.66
N LEU A 139 -1.64 4.05 17.83
CA LEU A 139 -0.18 4.16 17.95
C LEU A 139 0.55 3.06 17.18
N CYS A 140 0.01 1.83 17.18
CA CYS A 140 0.53 0.71 16.41
C CYS A 140 0.44 0.92 14.89
N ILE A 141 -0.67 1.49 14.41
CA ILE A 141 -0.86 1.81 12.98
C ILE A 141 0.04 2.97 12.55
N GLU A 142 0.19 4.00 13.39
CA GLU A 142 1.04 5.17 13.12
C GLU A 142 2.54 4.86 13.32
N SER A 143 2.87 3.75 13.97
CA SER A 143 4.24 3.30 14.15
C SER A 143 4.91 2.93 12.82
N SER A 144 6.18 3.32 12.69
CA SER A 144 7.07 2.89 11.62
C SER A 144 7.63 1.48 11.82
N ASN A 145 7.30 0.77 12.90
CA ASN A 145 7.80 -0.58 13.12
C ASN A 145 6.84 -1.64 12.55
N PRO A 146 7.35 -2.72 11.93
CA PRO A 146 6.52 -3.82 11.47
C PRO A 146 5.89 -4.50 12.69
N GLN A 147 4.57 -4.43 12.77
CA GLN A 147 3.83 -5.05 13.86
C GLN A 147 3.00 -6.21 13.35
N ARG A 148 3.49 -7.44 13.59
CA ARG A 148 2.81 -8.69 13.22
C ARG A 148 1.39 -8.77 13.80
N TYR A 149 1.16 -8.13 14.95
CA TYR A 149 -0.10 -8.21 15.68
C TYR A 149 -1.12 -7.12 15.31
N THR A 150 -0.76 -6.11 14.50
CA THR A 150 -1.70 -5.01 14.16
C THR A 150 -2.99 -5.52 13.54
N LYS A 151 -2.92 -6.54 12.68
CA LYS A 151 -4.12 -7.15 12.09
C LYS A 151 -5.01 -7.84 13.14
N ILE A 152 -4.40 -8.58 14.06
CA ILE A 152 -5.14 -9.28 15.13
C ILE A 152 -5.77 -8.27 16.09
N MET A 153 -5.01 -7.26 16.50
CA MET A 153 -5.51 -6.18 17.37
C MET A 153 -6.62 -5.38 16.69
N SER A 154 -6.48 -5.08 15.40
CA SER A 154 -7.51 -4.41 14.61
C SER A 154 -8.79 -5.24 14.54
N LEU A 155 -8.69 -6.55 14.27
CA LEU A 155 -9.84 -7.44 14.28
C LEU A 155 -10.49 -7.51 15.67
N GLY A 156 -9.69 -7.67 16.72
CA GLY A 156 -10.18 -7.68 18.11
C GLY A 156 -10.93 -6.39 18.45
N HIS A 157 -10.37 -5.23 18.11
CA HIS A 157 -11.00 -3.93 18.30
C HIS A 157 -12.30 -3.79 17.49
N ILE A 158 -12.33 -4.27 16.24
CA ILE A 158 -13.53 -4.23 15.40
C ILE A 158 -14.64 -5.10 15.99
N TYR A 159 -14.34 -6.36 16.34
CA TYR A 159 -15.35 -7.27 16.87
C TYR A 159 -15.86 -6.85 18.24
N LEU A 160 -14.96 -6.50 19.16
CA LEU A 160 -15.34 -6.00 20.48
C LEU A 160 -16.16 -4.71 20.36
N GLY A 161 -15.76 -3.80 19.48
CA GLY A 161 -16.49 -2.56 19.20
C GLY A 161 -17.90 -2.79 18.68
N TYR A 162 -18.11 -3.76 17.78
CA TYR A 162 -19.44 -4.09 17.28
C TYR A 162 -20.31 -4.81 18.33
N SER A 163 -19.73 -5.72 19.10
CA SER A 163 -20.42 -6.36 20.24
C SER A 163 -20.88 -5.32 21.24
N MET A 164 -20.00 -4.37 21.58
CA MET A 164 -20.32 -3.26 22.46
C MET A 164 -21.42 -2.38 21.90
N TYR A 165 -21.29 -1.94 20.64
CA TYR A 165 -22.33 -1.17 19.98
C TYR A 165 -23.71 -1.84 20.11
N PHE A 166 -23.80 -3.16 19.86
CA PHE A 166 -25.06 -3.88 19.95
C PHE A 166 -25.60 -3.94 21.39
N LEU A 167 -24.73 -4.21 22.37
CA LEU A 167 -25.10 -4.21 23.79
C LEU A 167 -25.54 -2.83 24.26
N GLY A 168 -24.84 -1.77 23.88
CA GLY A 168 -25.23 -0.39 24.18
C GLY A 168 -26.61 -0.04 23.61
N LYS A 169 -26.91 -0.54 22.40
CA LYS A 169 -28.25 -0.35 21.82
C LYS A 169 -29.34 -1.06 22.64
N ILE A 170 -29.09 -2.31 23.06
CA ILE A 170 -30.01 -3.04 23.95
C ILE A 170 -30.20 -2.31 25.29
N GLN A 171 -29.11 -1.80 25.88
CA GLN A 171 -29.15 -1.08 27.15
C GLN A 171 -29.96 0.22 27.06
N CYS A 172 -29.86 0.97 25.96
CA CYS A 172 -30.76 2.11 25.71
C CYS A 172 -32.22 1.70 25.68
N GLY A 173 -32.53 0.57 25.03
CA GLY A 173 -33.88 0.02 24.98
C GLY A 173 -34.43 -0.35 26.37
N PHE A 174 -33.61 -1.01 27.20
CA PHE A 174 -33.96 -1.33 28.59
C PHE A 174 -34.14 -0.08 29.45
N GLY A 175 -33.20 0.86 29.38
CA GLY A 175 -33.30 2.13 30.11
C GLY A 175 -34.58 2.89 29.77
N PHE A 176 -34.92 2.98 28.47
CA PHE A 176 -36.16 3.63 28.03
C PHE A 176 -37.42 2.87 28.49
N TYR A 177 -37.39 1.53 28.42
CA TYR A 177 -38.51 0.71 28.90
C TYR A 177 -38.75 0.88 30.40
N ILE A 178 -37.69 0.91 31.22
CA ILE A 178 -37.78 1.15 32.68
C ILE A 178 -38.40 2.53 32.96
N VAL A 179 -37.95 3.57 32.24
CA VAL A 179 -38.53 4.91 32.35
C VAL A 179 -40.04 4.88 32.02
N TYR A 180 -40.41 4.25 30.90
CA TYR A 180 -41.81 4.14 30.48
C TYR A 180 -42.67 3.35 31.46
N SER A 181 -42.17 2.24 32.01
CA SER A 181 -42.92 1.41 32.96
C SER A 181 -43.19 2.16 34.26
N ASN A 182 -42.25 3.01 34.69
CA ASN A 182 -42.37 3.77 35.93
C ASN A 182 -43.27 5.01 35.77
N LEU A 183 -43.30 5.63 34.59
CA LEU A 183 -44.11 6.83 34.31
C LEU A 183 -45.50 6.52 33.71
N LYS A 184 -45.93 5.25 33.71
CA LYS A 184 -47.18 4.79 33.09
C LYS A 184 -48.45 5.47 33.68
N GLY A 185 -48.35 6.10 34.85
CA GLY A 185 -49.41 6.87 35.49
C GLY A 185 -49.49 8.35 35.08
N GLU A 186 -48.44 8.92 34.49
CA GLU A 186 -48.35 10.36 34.19
C GLU A 186 -48.65 10.72 32.72
N GLY A 187 -48.90 9.71 31.87
CA GLY A 187 -49.44 9.92 30.51
C GLY A 187 -48.46 10.42 29.45
N GLU A 188 -47.17 10.62 29.74
CA GLU A 188 -46.26 11.36 28.84
C GLU A 188 -45.25 10.54 28.02
N GLY A 189 -45.26 9.21 28.08
CA GLY A 189 -44.30 8.38 27.33
C GLY A 189 -44.91 7.63 26.15
N ASN A 190 -44.75 8.07 24.90
CA ASN A 190 -45.11 7.24 23.74
C ASN A 190 -44.00 6.22 23.43
N LEU A 191 -44.02 5.06 24.11
CA LEU A 191 -43.08 3.95 23.90
C LEU A 191 -42.98 3.53 22.43
N ILE A 192 -44.10 3.54 21.72
CA ILE A 192 -44.17 3.19 20.30
C ILE A 192 -43.36 4.21 19.49
N MET A 193 -43.52 5.50 19.76
CA MET A 193 -42.78 6.56 19.06
C MET A 193 -41.27 6.45 19.28
N PHE A 194 -40.81 6.13 20.49
CA PHE A 194 -39.39 5.88 20.75
C PHE A 194 -38.87 4.72 19.89
N TRP A 195 -39.54 3.57 19.90
CA TRP A 195 -39.09 2.42 19.11
C TRP A 195 -39.14 2.68 17.61
N ILE A 196 -40.09 3.48 17.12
CA ILE A 196 -40.10 3.92 15.72
C ILE A 196 -38.86 4.76 15.40
N VAL A 197 -38.57 5.81 16.18
CA VAL A 197 -37.38 6.66 15.97
C VAL A 197 -36.11 5.82 16.06
N TYR A 198 -36.04 4.94 17.05
CA TYR A 198 -34.88 4.07 17.29
C TYR A 198 -34.66 3.08 16.14
N ALA A 199 -35.74 2.45 15.65
CA ALA A 199 -35.69 1.58 14.49
C ALA A 199 -35.27 2.36 13.24
N LEU A 200 -35.77 3.57 13.03
CA LEU A 200 -35.37 4.42 11.90
C LEU A 200 -33.87 4.74 11.92
N LEU A 201 -33.31 5.10 13.08
CA LEU A 201 -31.86 5.33 13.23
C LEU A 201 -31.04 4.07 12.90
N PHE A 202 -31.50 2.90 13.38
CA PHE A 202 -30.85 1.63 13.11
C PHE A 202 -30.93 1.24 11.63
N PHE A 203 -32.11 1.34 11.01
CA PHE A 203 -32.32 1.03 9.59
C PHE A 203 -31.58 2.00 8.68
N TRP A 204 -31.51 3.28 9.04
CA TRP A 204 -30.70 4.27 8.32
C TRP A 204 -29.25 3.80 8.21
N ARG A 205 -28.64 3.32 9.30
CA ARG A 205 -27.28 2.77 9.25
C ARG A 205 -27.16 1.58 8.30
N ILE A 206 -28.11 0.64 8.34
CA ILE A 206 -28.12 -0.53 7.44
C ILE A 206 -28.19 -0.08 5.98
N ILE A 207 -29.04 0.89 5.67
CA ILE A 207 -29.17 1.47 4.32
C ILE A 207 -27.84 2.09 3.89
N PHE A 208 -27.19 2.89 4.74
CA PHE A 208 -25.88 3.47 4.44
C PHE A 208 -24.81 2.40 4.18
N GLU A 209 -24.78 1.34 4.98
CA GLU A 209 -23.85 0.22 4.79
C GLU A 209 -24.10 -0.50 3.46
N TRP A 210 -25.36 -0.74 3.12
CA TRP A 210 -25.72 -1.35 1.84
C TRP A 210 -25.32 -0.47 0.64
N LEU A 211 -25.58 0.84 0.71
CA LEU A 211 -25.18 1.79 -0.33
C LEU A 211 -23.66 1.90 -0.47
N TYR A 212 -22.92 1.81 0.65
CA TYR A 212 -21.46 1.82 0.64
C TYR A 212 -20.88 0.54 0.03
N GLN A 213 -21.39 -0.64 0.42
CA GLN A 213 -20.94 -1.92 -0.12
C GLN A 213 -21.18 -2.06 -1.63
N LYS A 214 -22.22 -1.41 -2.14
CA LYS A 214 -22.48 -1.30 -3.58
C LYS A 214 -21.52 -0.38 -4.33
N GLY A 215 -20.64 0.34 -3.63
CA GLY A 215 -19.76 1.35 -4.21
C GLY A 215 -20.47 2.65 -4.60
N THR A 216 -21.81 2.70 -4.56
CA THR A 216 -22.61 3.83 -5.04
C THR A 216 -22.30 5.13 -4.31
N LEU A 217 -22.11 5.08 -2.98
CA LEU A 217 -21.72 6.27 -2.21
C LEU A 217 -20.31 6.73 -2.55
N PHE A 218 -19.37 5.78 -2.67
CA PHE A 218 -18.01 6.10 -3.07
C PHE A 218 -18.04 6.78 -4.44
N ASP A 219 -18.65 6.15 -5.43
CA ASP A 219 -18.76 6.69 -6.77
C ASP A 219 -19.47 8.04 -6.76
N TYR A 220 -20.55 8.23 -6.01
CA TYR A 220 -21.24 9.53 -5.95
C TYR A 220 -20.35 10.66 -5.39
N PHE A 221 -19.79 10.47 -4.20
CA PHE A 221 -18.94 11.49 -3.56
C PHE A 221 -17.66 11.76 -4.35
N TYR A 222 -17.14 10.74 -5.02
CA TYR A 222 -15.91 10.87 -5.80
C TYR A 222 -16.18 11.41 -7.22
N SER A 223 -17.27 11.01 -7.87
CA SER A 223 -17.65 11.45 -9.22
C SER A 223 -18.05 12.91 -9.25
N ALA A 224 -18.75 13.39 -8.21
CA ALA A 224 -19.10 14.80 -8.09
C ALA A 224 -17.87 15.74 -8.05
N ASN A 225 -16.71 15.22 -7.63
CA ASN A 225 -15.45 15.96 -7.54
C ASN A 225 -14.42 15.52 -8.60
N GLN A 226 -14.83 14.86 -9.70
CA GLN A 226 -13.89 14.33 -10.70
C GLN A 226 -13.12 15.41 -11.50
N THR A 227 -13.56 16.66 -11.51
CA THR A 227 -13.07 17.67 -12.45
C THR A 227 -11.85 18.46 -11.99
N ILE A 228 -11.34 18.25 -10.77
CA ILE A 228 -10.20 19.02 -10.27
C ILE A 228 -9.01 18.06 -10.08
N GLU A 229 -8.25 17.85 -11.15
CA GLU A 229 -6.85 17.48 -10.98
C GLU A 229 -6.22 18.50 -10.04
N ARG A 230 -5.53 18.03 -9.01
CA ARG A 230 -4.84 18.91 -8.07
C ARG A 230 -3.80 19.67 -8.89
N THR A 231 -4.03 20.97 -9.11
CA THR A 231 -3.01 21.83 -9.70
C THR A 231 -1.81 21.81 -8.75
N GLY A 232 -0.71 21.19 -9.20
CA GLY A 232 0.49 21.09 -8.41
C GLY A 232 0.94 22.47 -7.97
N SER A 233 1.43 22.58 -6.73
CA SER A 233 2.07 23.82 -6.27
C SER A 233 3.41 24.02 -7.00
N ILE A 234 3.97 25.22 -6.96
CA ILE A 234 5.32 25.48 -7.50
C ILE A 234 6.36 24.56 -6.84
N GLN A 235 6.20 24.29 -5.53
CA GLN A 235 7.05 23.36 -4.79
C GLN A 235 6.91 21.91 -5.31
N ASP A 236 5.73 21.52 -5.78
CA ASP A 236 5.52 20.22 -6.41
C ASP A 236 6.24 20.12 -7.75
N SER A 237 6.17 21.16 -8.58
CA SER A 237 6.89 21.20 -9.86
C SER A 237 8.41 21.13 -9.66
N LEU A 238 8.96 21.88 -8.69
CA LEU A 238 10.39 21.81 -8.35
C LEU A 238 10.79 20.42 -7.83
N PHE A 239 9.96 19.84 -6.97
CA PHE A 239 10.16 18.48 -6.49
C PHE A 239 10.20 17.44 -7.61
N VAL A 240 9.24 17.52 -8.54
CA VAL A 240 9.18 16.66 -9.73
C VAL A 240 10.42 16.85 -10.60
N GLN A 241 10.90 18.08 -10.75
CA GLN A 241 12.13 18.37 -11.48
C GLN A 241 13.35 17.71 -10.84
N TYR A 242 13.52 17.80 -9.51
CA TYR A 242 14.61 17.12 -8.81
C TYR A 242 14.55 15.60 -8.99
N LEU A 243 13.34 15.01 -9.00
CA LEU A 243 13.17 13.58 -9.27
C LEU A 243 13.59 13.19 -10.69
N ILE A 244 13.19 13.96 -11.69
CA ILE A 244 13.56 13.73 -13.09
C ILE A 244 15.09 13.84 -13.26
N GLN A 245 15.71 14.78 -12.56
CA GLN A 245 17.17 14.98 -12.56
C GLN A 245 17.91 13.97 -11.67
N ASN A 246 17.20 13.11 -10.94
CA ASN A 246 17.73 12.17 -9.95
C ASN A 246 18.61 12.86 -8.87
N ASP A 247 18.20 14.06 -8.45
CA ASP A 247 18.89 14.86 -7.43
C ASP A 247 18.46 14.46 -6.01
N GLN A 248 18.97 13.31 -5.57
CA GLN A 248 18.62 12.73 -4.26
C GLN A 248 19.00 13.64 -3.08
N LEU A 249 20.07 14.43 -3.21
CA LEU A 249 20.55 15.31 -2.13
C LEU A 249 19.52 16.41 -1.83
N ASN A 250 19.00 17.07 -2.87
CA ASN A 250 17.98 18.10 -2.68
C ASN A 250 16.63 17.50 -2.24
N ILE A 251 16.28 16.32 -2.74
CA ILE A 251 15.08 15.59 -2.28
C ILE A 251 15.16 15.28 -0.78
N GLU A 252 16.27 14.69 -0.32
CA GLU A 252 16.47 14.35 1.09
C GLU A 252 16.49 15.60 1.98
N LYS A 253 17.12 16.68 1.52
CA LYS A 253 17.26 17.93 2.28
C LYS A 253 15.95 18.70 2.40
N GLU A 254 15.23 18.90 1.30
CA GLU A 254 14.09 19.82 1.24
C GLU A 254 12.74 19.11 1.41
N TYR A 255 12.67 17.81 1.12
CA TYR A 255 11.42 17.05 1.05
C TYR A 255 11.43 15.76 1.91
N SER A 256 12.27 15.71 2.94
CA SER A 256 12.34 14.57 3.88
C SER A 256 11.01 14.25 4.58
N ASN A 257 10.15 15.25 4.80
CA ASN A 257 8.83 15.08 5.42
C ASN A 257 7.73 14.64 4.43
N LYS A 258 8.01 14.66 3.12
CA LYS A 258 7.02 14.33 2.09
C LYS A 258 6.88 12.82 1.91
N MET A 259 5.66 12.30 1.93
CA MET A 259 5.38 10.89 1.66
C MET A 259 4.97 10.72 0.21
N TRP A 260 5.97 10.52 -0.65
CA TRP A 260 5.79 10.43 -2.09
C TRP A 260 6.13 9.05 -2.64
N PHE A 261 5.51 8.72 -3.78
CA PHE A 261 5.66 7.43 -4.45
C PHE A 261 5.61 7.62 -5.97
N ILE A 262 6.04 6.60 -6.72
CA ILE A 262 5.83 6.50 -8.16
C ILE A 262 4.74 5.46 -8.41
N PHE A 263 3.69 5.84 -9.15
CA PHE A 263 2.61 4.95 -9.55
C PHE A 263 2.32 5.14 -11.03
N ASN A 264 2.62 4.14 -11.86
CA ASN A 264 2.43 4.19 -13.32
C ASN A 264 3.02 5.47 -13.97
N ASN A 265 4.30 5.77 -13.68
CA ASN A 265 5.02 7.01 -14.05
C ASN A 265 4.49 8.32 -13.45
N SER A 266 3.40 8.28 -12.68
CA SER A 266 2.89 9.43 -11.93
C SER A 266 3.60 9.54 -10.60
N ILE A 267 4.04 10.74 -10.24
CA ILE A 267 4.59 11.05 -8.93
C ILE A 267 3.42 11.45 -8.06
N VAL A 268 3.16 10.67 -7.00
CA VAL A 268 2.01 10.86 -6.12
C VAL A 268 2.46 11.32 -4.74
N ASP A 269 1.75 12.28 -4.15
CA ASP A 269 2.01 12.78 -2.80
C ASP A 269 0.88 12.37 -1.84
N LEU A 270 1.18 11.42 -0.95
CA LEU A 270 0.25 10.92 0.07
C LEU A 270 0.58 11.47 1.46
N THR A 271 1.26 12.62 1.55
CA THR A 271 1.58 13.26 2.84
C THR A 271 0.32 13.47 3.68
N GLY A 272 0.35 12.93 4.91
CA GLY A 272 -0.72 13.02 5.90
C GLY A 272 -1.85 12.00 5.75
N PHE A 273 -1.84 11.12 4.75
CA PHE A 273 -2.72 9.95 4.79
C PHE A 273 -2.24 8.95 5.87
N VAL A 274 -3.02 7.91 6.18
CA VAL A 274 -2.56 6.79 7.03
C VAL A 274 -2.92 5.46 6.37
N HIS A 275 -1.92 4.59 6.18
CA HIS A 275 -2.15 3.28 5.58
C HIS A 275 -2.90 2.35 6.54
N PRO A 276 -3.99 1.67 6.13
CA PRO A 276 -4.72 0.74 7.01
C PRO A 276 -3.89 -0.47 7.45
N GLY A 277 -2.88 -0.86 6.66
CA GLY A 277 -1.93 -1.92 7.00
C GLY A 277 -0.77 -1.47 7.91
N GLY A 278 -0.74 -0.19 8.30
CA GLY A 278 0.32 0.41 9.12
C GLY A 278 1.27 1.30 8.31
N GLN A 279 1.76 2.36 8.97
CA GLN A 279 2.62 3.40 8.38
C GLN A 279 3.98 2.86 7.96
N TYR A 280 4.49 1.82 8.63
CA TYR A 280 5.69 1.08 8.21
C TYR A 280 5.71 0.72 6.71
N ILE A 281 4.56 0.33 6.14
CA ILE A 281 4.46 -0.03 4.72
C ILE A 281 4.87 1.16 3.85
N TRP A 282 4.39 2.36 4.20
CA TRP A 282 4.71 3.58 3.47
C TRP A 282 6.14 4.03 3.67
N GLU A 283 6.68 3.92 4.89
CA GLU A 283 8.09 4.24 5.12
C GLU A 283 9.00 3.32 4.28
N LYS A 284 8.64 2.04 4.13
CA LYS A 284 9.40 1.09 3.30
C LYS A 284 9.21 1.25 1.80
N THR A 285 8.11 1.86 1.36
CA THR A 285 7.85 2.11 -0.07
C THR A 285 8.08 3.55 -0.48
N LYS A 286 8.43 4.44 0.46
CA LYS A 286 8.68 5.85 0.21
C LYS A 286 9.71 6.04 -0.89
N GLY A 287 9.37 6.86 -1.87
CA GLY A 287 10.20 7.17 -3.02
C GLY A 287 10.38 6.04 -4.03
N ARG A 288 9.60 4.96 -3.92
CA ARG A 288 9.67 3.80 -4.81
C ARG A 288 8.47 3.73 -5.75
N GLU A 289 8.64 2.93 -6.80
CA GLU A 289 7.53 2.44 -7.63
C GLU A 289 6.64 1.53 -6.78
N ILE A 290 5.34 1.80 -6.72
CA ILE A 290 4.40 1.07 -5.86
C ILE A 290 3.32 0.28 -6.62
N SER A 291 3.24 0.36 -7.94
CA SER A 291 2.22 -0.34 -8.72
C SER A 291 2.23 -1.83 -8.43
N ARG A 292 3.40 -2.45 -8.28
CA ARG A 292 3.48 -3.90 -7.98
C ARG A 292 2.80 -4.31 -6.67
N PHE A 293 2.82 -3.41 -5.68
CA PHE A 293 2.15 -3.61 -4.40
C PHE A 293 0.66 -3.26 -4.50
N ILE A 294 0.31 -2.19 -5.22
CA ILE A 294 -1.08 -1.75 -5.38
C ILE A 294 -1.92 -2.80 -6.11
N TYR A 295 -1.40 -3.38 -7.20
CA TYR A 295 -2.09 -4.43 -7.95
C TYR A 295 -2.01 -5.82 -7.29
N GLY A 296 -1.31 -5.94 -6.15
CA GLY A 296 -1.11 -7.23 -5.47
C GLY A 296 -0.27 -8.22 -6.27
N GLY A 297 0.61 -7.72 -7.14
CA GLY A 297 1.58 -8.55 -7.87
C GLY A 297 2.69 -9.06 -6.97
N GLN A 298 3.04 -8.32 -5.92
CA GLN A 298 4.10 -8.66 -4.98
C GLN A 298 3.79 -8.19 -3.54
N SER A 299 4.35 -8.88 -2.55
CA SER A 299 4.44 -8.41 -1.16
C SER A 299 5.66 -7.51 -0.94
N LEU A 300 5.75 -6.84 0.21
CA LEU A 300 7.01 -6.21 0.61
C LEU A 300 8.13 -7.25 0.75
N GLU A 301 9.35 -6.81 0.47
CA GLU A 301 10.52 -7.67 0.41
C GLU A 301 11.01 -8.13 1.78
N ASP A 302 10.45 -7.59 2.86
CA ASP A 302 10.78 -7.97 4.23
C ASP A 302 10.07 -9.25 4.70
N GLY A 303 9.09 -9.74 3.93
CA GLY A 303 8.28 -10.91 4.27
C GLY A 303 7.24 -10.71 5.38
N ASN A 304 7.07 -9.51 5.91
CA ASN A 304 6.12 -9.26 7.00
C ASN A 304 4.71 -8.99 6.51
N THR A 305 4.53 -8.74 5.21
CA THR A 305 3.23 -8.45 4.60
C THR A 305 2.91 -9.46 3.51
N ALA A 306 1.65 -9.85 3.39
CA ALA A 306 1.18 -10.61 2.24
C ALA A 306 0.87 -9.67 1.08
N ALA A 307 0.94 -10.16 -0.16
CA ALA A 307 0.50 -9.40 -1.33
C ALA A 307 -1.00 -9.07 -1.18
N TYR A 308 -1.38 -7.84 -1.53
CA TYR A 308 -2.75 -7.36 -1.40
C TYR A 308 -3.15 -6.53 -2.62
N THR A 309 -4.20 -6.96 -3.32
CA THR A 309 -4.76 -6.21 -4.45
C THR A 309 -5.72 -5.14 -3.92
N HIS A 310 -5.41 -3.88 -4.21
CA HIS A 310 -6.24 -2.75 -3.83
C HIS A 310 -7.45 -2.61 -4.78
N SER A 311 -8.52 -1.98 -4.30
CA SER A 311 -9.70 -1.71 -5.12
C SER A 311 -9.45 -0.57 -6.10
N ASN A 312 -10.23 -0.54 -7.20
CA ASN A 312 -10.18 0.55 -8.17
C ASN A 312 -10.40 1.93 -7.53
N SER A 313 -11.25 2.00 -6.50
CA SER A 313 -11.46 3.19 -5.68
C SER A 313 -10.17 3.76 -5.08
N VAL A 314 -9.29 2.89 -4.58
CA VAL A 314 -7.99 3.30 -4.04
C VAL A 314 -7.04 3.72 -5.16
N ILE A 315 -7.06 3.03 -6.30
CA ILE A 315 -6.27 3.41 -7.48
C ILE A 315 -6.64 4.81 -7.95
N THR A 316 -7.94 5.11 -8.08
CA THR A 316 -8.44 6.44 -8.43
C THR A 316 -8.07 7.49 -7.38
N LEU A 317 -8.10 7.14 -6.09
CA LEU A 317 -7.62 8.03 -5.02
C LEU A 317 -6.14 8.39 -5.22
N ILE A 318 -5.29 7.40 -5.45
CA ILE A 318 -3.84 7.58 -5.66
C ILE A 318 -3.59 8.48 -6.88
N GLN A 319 -4.26 8.20 -8.00
CA GLN A 319 -4.15 8.99 -9.22
C GLN A 319 -4.52 10.47 -9.02
N ARG A 320 -5.50 10.78 -8.17
CA ARG A 320 -5.85 12.19 -7.83
C ARG A 320 -4.81 12.89 -6.96
N GLN A 321 -3.95 12.14 -6.30
CA GLN A 321 -2.82 12.68 -5.54
C GLN A 321 -1.56 12.85 -6.40
N THR A 322 -1.68 12.71 -7.73
CA THR A 322 -0.60 12.99 -8.66
C THR A 322 -0.21 14.46 -8.61
N ILE A 323 1.09 14.71 -8.51
CA ILE A 323 1.69 16.05 -8.50
C ILE A 323 2.61 16.30 -9.71
N GLY A 324 2.85 15.26 -10.53
CA GLY A 324 3.62 15.34 -11.77
C GLY A 324 3.89 13.96 -12.37
N HIS A 325 4.65 13.91 -13.47
CA HIS A 325 4.99 12.67 -14.17
C HIS A 325 6.48 12.60 -14.49
N LEU A 326 7.06 11.39 -14.47
CA LEU A 326 8.48 11.18 -14.74
C LEU A 326 8.89 11.50 -16.19
N ASN A 327 7.99 11.37 -17.16
CA ASN A 327 8.32 11.46 -18.58
C ASN A 327 7.98 12.82 -19.22
N GLY A 328 7.66 13.85 -18.44
CA GLY A 328 7.44 15.23 -18.91
C GLY A 328 6.20 15.46 -19.80
N ASN A 329 5.72 14.44 -20.51
CA ASN A 329 4.50 14.50 -21.29
C ASN A 329 3.32 14.22 -20.35
N SER A 330 2.60 15.30 -20.00
CA SER A 330 1.23 15.21 -19.49
C SER A 330 0.45 14.29 -20.41
N HIS A 331 -0.21 13.27 -19.84
CA HIS A 331 -1.09 12.38 -20.59
C HIS A 331 -1.97 13.21 -21.53
N GLU A 332 -1.76 13.10 -22.83
CA GLU A 332 -2.76 13.59 -23.78
C GLU A 332 -4.05 12.83 -23.42
N ASN A 333 -5.08 13.60 -23.04
CA ASN A 333 -6.44 13.15 -22.73
C ASN A 333 -7.13 12.59 -24.00
N VAL A 334 -6.46 11.68 -24.70
CA VAL A 334 -7.07 10.91 -25.77
C VAL A 334 -7.93 9.85 -25.09
N THR A 335 -9.18 9.74 -25.52
CA THR A 335 -10.13 8.69 -25.16
C THR A 335 -9.51 7.30 -25.39
N GLN A 336 -8.86 6.77 -24.34
CA GLN A 336 -7.81 5.74 -24.39
C GLN A 336 -8.30 4.28 -24.46
N GLN A 337 -9.62 4.02 -24.40
CA GLN A 337 -10.12 2.65 -24.24
C GLN A 337 -9.76 1.71 -25.41
N ASN A 338 -9.62 2.22 -26.64
CA ASN A 338 -9.22 1.39 -27.79
C ASN A 338 -7.70 1.35 -28.05
N ILE A 339 -6.93 2.27 -27.48
CA ILE A 339 -5.49 2.43 -27.78
C ILE A 339 -4.64 1.36 -27.08
N ASN A 340 -5.13 0.80 -25.97
CA ASN A 340 -4.40 -0.17 -25.17
C ASN A 340 -4.77 -1.62 -25.48
N LYS A 341 -5.49 -1.90 -26.57
CA LYS A 341 -5.82 -3.26 -27.01
C LYS A 341 -4.69 -3.85 -27.86
N TRP A 342 -4.17 -5.00 -27.48
CA TRP A 342 -3.07 -5.69 -28.16
C TRP A 342 -3.49 -7.12 -28.50
N THR A 343 -3.10 -7.56 -29.69
CA THR A 343 -3.35 -8.93 -30.16
C THR A 343 -2.07 -9.73 -30.00
N LEU A 344 -2.16 -10.92 -29.40
CA LEU A 344 -1.04 -11.85 -29.38
C LEU A 344 -0.84 -12.42 -30.79
N VAL A 345 0.31 -12.17 -31.40
CA VAL A 345 0.61 -12.58 -32.79
C VAL A 345 1.73 -13.60 -32.87
N ASN A 346 2.56 -13.71 -31.82
CA ASN A 346 3.70 -14.60 -31.80
C ASN A 346 3.80 -15.30 -30.43
N HIS A 347 4.06 -16.61 -30.45
CA HIS A 347 4.30 -17.43 -29.27
C HIS A 347 5.43 -18.42 -29.56
N GLN A 348 6.59 -18.17 -28.97
CA GLN A 348 7.76 -19.04 -29.11
C GLN A 348 8.10 -19.66 -27.77
N LYS A 349 8.04 -20.99 -27.70
CA LYS A 349 8.43 -21.75 -26.52
C LYS A 349 9.97 -21.75 -26.37
N ILE A 350 10.48 -21.23 -25.25
CA ILE A 350 11.92 -21.24 -24.91
C ILE A 350 12.25 -22.52 -24.13
N SER A 351 11.39 -22.89 -23.19
CA SER A 351 11.46 -24.13 -22.42
C SER A 351 10.06 -24.64 -22.12
N GLU A 352 9.93 -25.74 -21.37
CA GLU A 352 8.62 -26.26 -20.98
C GLU A 352 7.74 -25.22 -20.29
N LYS A 353 8.35 -24.37 -19.46
CA LYS A 353 7.66 -23.39 -18.61
C LYS A 353 7.89 -21.95 -19.05
N ILE A 354 8.70 -21.67 -20.05
CA ILE A 354 9.06 -20.29 -20.42
C ILE A 354 8.76 -20.09 -21.89
N SER A 355 8.01 -19.04 -22.20
CA SER A 355 7.73 -18.66 -23.58
C SER A 355 7.97 -17.17 -23.80
N LEU A 356 8.38 -16.83 -25.02
CA LEU A 356 8.36 -15.48 -25.57
C LEU A 356 7.00 -15.24 -26.23
N PHE A 357 6.37 -14.14 -25.89
CA PHE A 357 5.09 -13.67 -26.43
C PHE A 357 5.32 -12.35 -27.16
N GLY A 358 4.87 -12.26 -28.41
CA GLY A 358 4.92 -11.05 -29.23
C GLY A 358 3.53 -10.47 -29.42
N PHE A 359 3.32 -9.23 -28.97
CA PHE A 359 2.04 -8.55 -29.04
C PHE A 359 2.07 -7.42 -30.06
N LYS A 360 1.05 -7.35 -30.90
CA LYS A 360 0.91 -6.28 -31.91
C LYS A 360 -0.19 -5.29 -31.51
N ASN A 361 0.07 -4.02 -31.74
CA ASN A 361 -0.91 -2.93 -31.63
C ASN A 361 -0.97 -2.18 -32.96
N SER A 362 -2.15 -1.76 -33.38
CA SER A 362 -2.33 -1.03 -34.65
C SER A 362 -1.80 0.40 -34.60
N SER A 363 -1.67 0.99 -33.42
CA SER A 363 -1.34 2.39 -33.18
C SER A 363 0.02 2.62 -32.51
N LYS A 364 0.66 1.57 -31.97
CA LYS A 364 1.91 1.67 -31.21
C LYS A 364 2.98 0.81 -31.84
N GLN A 365 4.18 1.38 -31.95
CA GLN A 365 5.41 0.67 -32.25
C GLN A 365 6.30 0.67 -31.01
N ILE A 366 7.13 -0.36 -30.86
CA ILE A 366 8.05 -0.48 -29.73
C ILE A 366 9.42 0.02 -30.15
N GLU A 367 10.00 0.94 -29.38
CA GLU A 367 11.37 1.36 -29.63
C GLU A 367 12.32 0.18 -29.39
N SER A 368 13.05 -0.20 -30.42
CA SER A 368 13.94 -1.36 -30.39
C SER A 368 15.31 -1.02 -29.81
N LYS A 369 15.63 0.27 -29.76
CA LYS A 369 16.98 0.75 -29.50
C LYS A 369 17.05 1.60 -28.24
N PHE A 370 18.05 1.30 -27.43
CA PHE A 370 18.42 2.10 -26.28
C PHE A 370 19.66 2.94 -26.61
N THR A 371 19.62 4.24 -26.32
CA THR A 371 20.70 5.20 -26.55
C THR A 371 21.49 5.50 -25.28
N ASN A 372 20.89 5.30 -24.11
CA ASN A 372 21.50 5.61 -22.81
C ASN A 372 21.00 4.69 -21.69
N LEU A 373 21.69 4.72 -20.54
CA LEU A 373 21.43 3.85 -19.39
C LEU A 373 20.10 4.14 -18.65
N HIS A 374 19.45 5.28 -18.92
CA HIS A 374 18.19 5.66 -18.26
C HIS A 374 16.95 5.06 -18.92
N GLN A 375 17.09 4.29 -20.00
CA GLN A 375 15.94 3.68 -20.68
C GLN A 375 15.65 2.24 -20.22
N PHE A 376 16.53 1.62 -19.44
CA PHE A 376 16.39 0.24 -18.98
C PHE A 376 15.52 0.10 -17.71
N GLY A 377 14.98 -1.11 -17.50
CA GLY A 377 14.18 -1.46 -16.32
C GLY A 377 12.70 -1.13 -16.42
N LYS A 378 12.23 -0.66 -17.57
CA LYS A 378 10.81 -0.36 -17.80
C LYS A 378 9.98 -1.64 -17.90
N TYR A 379 8.73 -1.55 -17.49
CA TYR A 379 7.77 -2.66 -17.58
C TYR A 379 6.46 -2.23 -18.24
N TYR A 380 5.68 -3.21 -18.66
CA TYR A 380 4.31 -3.05 -19.13
C TYR A 380 3.36 -3.75 -18.17
N GLN A 381 2.19 -3.15 -17.96
CA GLN A 381 1.07 -3.77 -17.29
C GLN A 381 0.23 -4.52 -18.32
N ILE A 382 -0.16 -5.74 -17.98
CA ILE A 382 -1.00 -6.59 -18.82
C ILE A 382 -2.16 -7.15 -18.01
N LYS A 383 -3.34 -7.15 -18.62
CA LYS A 383 -4.55 -7.79 -18.10
C LYS A 383 -5.34 -8.42 -19.24
N SER A 384 -6.14 -9.44 -18.91
CA SER A 384 -7.03 -10.06 -19.88
C SER A 384 -8.18 -9.10 -20.22
N SER A 385 -8.44 -8.89 -21.51
CA SER A 385 -9.63 -8.14 -21.96
C SER A 385 -10.92 -8.95 -21.81
N VAL A 386 -10.82 -10.27 -21.67
CA VAL A 386 -11.95 -11.21 -21.61
C VAL A 386 -12.30 -11.56 -20.17
N ASN A 387 -11.32 -11.99 -19.38
CA ASN A 387 -11.52 -12.49 -18.03
C ASN A 387 -11.06 -11.50 -16.96
N LYS A 388 -11.99 -10.67 -16.49
CA LYS A 388 -11.78 -9.66 -15.43
C LYS A 388 -11.38 -10.24 -14.06
N LYS A 389 -11.49 -11.57 -13.84
CA LYS A 389 -11.02 -12.20 -12.61
C LYS A 389 -9.52 -12.43 -12.59
N ILE A 390 -8.88 -12.44 -13.76
CA ILE A 390 -7.42 -12.55 -13.85
C ILE A 390 -6.82 -11.22 -13.44
N SER A 391 -6.02 -11.27 -12.39
CA SER A 391 -5.34 -10.10 -11.86
C SER A 391 -4.33 -9.55 -12.87
N GLU A 392 -4.27 -8.23 -12.96
CA GLU A 392 -3.25 -7.50 -13.71
C GLU A 392 -1.83 -7.82 -13.21
N ARG A 393 -0.87 -7.88 -14.14
CA ARG A 393 0.54 -8.18 -13.84
C ARG A 393 1.47 -7.28 -14.63
N GLN A 394 2.69 -7.13 -14.10
CA GLN A 394 3.75 -6.34 -14.72
C GLN A 394 4.78 -7.28 -15.32
N TYR A 395 5.22 -6.97 -16.54
CA TYR A 395 6.27 -7.69 -17.24
C TYR A 395 7.24 -6.73 -17.88
N THR A 396 8.53 -6.99 -17.71
CA THR A 396 9.58 -6.26 -18.43
C THR A 396 9.55 -6.64 -19.90
N SER A 397 9.59 -5.63 -20.78
CA SER A 397 9.87 -5.85 -22.20
C SER A 397 11.32 -6.28 -22.36
N VAL A 398 11.56 -7.28 -23.21
CA VAL A 398 12.90 -7.81 -23.50
C VAL A 398 13.18 -7.69 -24.98
N VAL A 399 13.43 -6.44 -25.38
CA VAL A 399 13.62 -6.04 -26.78
C VAL A 399 14.81 -6.77 -27.40
N SER A 400 15.86 -7.06 -26.62
CA SER A 400 17.04 -7.84 -27.03
C SER A 400 16.72 -9.27 -27.48
N MET A 401 15.56 -9.79 -27.09
CA MET A 401 15.07 -11.13 -27.43
C MET A 401 14.09 -11.15 -28.60
N ALA A 402 13.72 -9.99 -29.16
CA ALA A 402 12.98 -9.93 -30.41
C ALA A 402 13.77 -10.60 -31.56
N PRO A 403 13.12 -11.35 -32.46
CA PRO A 403 13.81 -12.06 -33.54
C PRO A 403 14.75 -11.18 -34.37
N GLU A 404 14.35 -9.95 -34.67
CA GLU A 404 15.13 -8.97 -35.43
C GLU A 404 16.43 -8.60 -34.70
N ASN A 405 16.36 -8.40 -33.38
CA ASN A 405 17.51 -8.05 -32.55
C ASN A 405 18.42 -9.26 -32.31
N VAL A 406 17.87 -10.47 -32.18
CA VAL A 406 18.65 -11.71 -32.13
C VAL A 406 19.45 -11.89 -33.42
N GLN A 407 18.82 -11.68 -34.58
CA GLN A 407 19.50 -11.75 -35.89
C GLN A 407 20.57 -10.67 -36.04
N TYR A 408 20.29 -9.44 -35.63
CA TYR A 408 21.27 -8.34 -35.65
C TYR A 408 22.48 -8.65 -34.76
N ARG A 409 22.26 -9.11 -33.52
CA ARG A 409 23.33 -9.55 -32.61
C ARG A 409 24.15 -10.68 -33.23
N GLN A 410 23.53 -11.68 -33.85
CA GLN A 410 24.28 -12.76 -34.49
C GLN A 410 25.19 -12.24 -35.62
N LYS A 411 24.73 -11.27 -36.41
CA LYS A 411 25.55 -10.61 -37.44
C LYS A 411 26.74 -9.87 -36.82
N LEU A 412 26.52 -9.14 -35.72
CA LEU A 412 27.61 -8.47 -34.97
C LEU A 412 28.67 -9.47 -34.49
N ILE A 413 28.25 -10.57 -33.88
CA ILE A 413 29.17 -11.58 -33.36
C ILE A 413 29.93 -12.30 -34.47
N ASN A 414 29.24 -12.70 -35.54
CA ASN A 414 29.87 -13.32 -36.70
C ASN A 414 30.91 -12.39 -37.34
N MET A 415 30.61 -11.10 -37.42
CA MET A 415 31.55 -10.09 -37.88
C MET A 415 32.78 -10.04 -36.97
N ILE A 416 32.62 -9.96 -35.64
CA ILE A 416 33.75 -9.96 -34.70
C ILE A 416 34.65 -11.19 -34.90
N GLN A 417 34.06 -12.38 -35.01
CA GLN A 417 34.80 -13.63 -35.23
C GLN A 417 35.57 -13.65 -36.54
N GLN A 418 35.07 -12.93 -37.56
CA GLN A 418 35.72 -12.79 -38.86
C GLN A 418 36.74 -11.66 -38.91
N LEU A 419 36.79 -10.75 -37.94
CA LEU A 419 37.67 -9.58 -37.97
C LEU A 419 39.15 -9.95 -38.15
N ASN A 420 39.60 -11.06 -37.58
CA ASN A 420 40.99 -11.51 -37.72
C ASN A 420 41.34 -11.96 -39.16
N LYS A 421 40.34 -12.13 -40.03
CA LYS A 421 40.49 -12.51 -41.44
C LYS A 421 40.24 -11.35 -42.40
N ILE A 422 39.74 -10.21 -41.90
CA ILE A 422 39.39 -9.05 -42.72
C ILE A 422 40.62 -8.13 -42.79
N GLU A 423 41.25 -8.08 -43.97
CA GLU A 423 42.42 -7.23 -44.22
C GLU A 423 42.05 -5.78 -44.61
N SER A 424 40.79 -5.52 -45.00
CA SER A 424 40.34 -4.22 -45.52
C SER A 424 39.11 -3.67 -44.79
N GLU A 425 39.14 -2.36 -44.49
CA GLU A 425 38.07 -1.60 -43.85
C GLU A 425 36.73 -1.62 -44.64
N ASP A 426 36.80 -1.80 -45.96
CA ASP A 426 35.62 -1.77 -46.84
C ASP A 426 34.81 -3.07 -46.83
N ALA A 427 35.40 -4.17 -46.33
CA ALA A 427 34.72 -5.46 -46.26
C ALA A 427 33.68 -5.54 -45.11
N VAL A 428 33.69 -4.58 -44.18
CA VAL A 428 32.77 -4.56 -43.04
C VAL A 428 31.41 -3.99 -43.48
N GLN A 429 30.59 -4.82 -44.13
CA GLN A 429 29.18 -4.52 -44.39
C GLN A 429 28.32 -4.98 -43.22
N MET A 430 27.61 -4.05 -42.60
CA MET A 430 26.71 -4.32 -41.48
C MET A 430 25.28 -3.92 -41.82
N GLY A 431 24.35 -4.84 -41.53
CA GLY A 431 22.94 -4.49 -41.49
C GLY A 431 22.68 -3.50 -40.35
N GLN A 432 21.70 -2.62 -40.52
CA GLN A 432 21.27 -1.72 -39.45
C GLN A 432 20.30 -2.44 -38.51
N GLN A 433 20.41 -2.16 -37.21
CA GLN A 433 19.38 -2.57 -36.25
C GLN A 433 18.08 -1.84 -36.59
N ALA A 434 16.95 -2.55 -36.54
CA ALA A 434 15.65 -1.93 -36.70
C ALA A 434 15.44 -0.89 -35.59
N ARG A 435 14.98 0.33 -35.93
CA ARG A 435 14.67 1.38 -34.94
C ARG A 435 13.44 1.02 -34.11
N TYR A 436 12.45 0.42 -34.75
CA TYR A 436 11.18 0.06 -34.14
C TYR A 436 10.88 -1.42 -34.38
N LEU A 437 10.24 -2.05 -33.41
CA LEU A 437 9.66 -3.38 -33.53
C LEU A 437 8.15 -3.28 -33.77
N ASN A 438 7.64 -4.23 -34.56
CA ASN A 438 6.21 -4.37 -34.82
C ASN A 438 5.48 -5.07 -33.67
N GLU A 439 6.22 -5.72 -32.80
CA GLU A 439 5.71 -6.52 -31.68
C GLU A 439 6.37 -6.08 -30.38
N LEU A 440 5.62 -6.15 -29.28
CA LEU A 440 6.12 -6.04 -27.91
C LEU A 440 6.56 -7.43 -27.42
N PRO A 441 7.87 -7.68 -27.21
CA PRO A 441 8.38 -8.97 -26.77
C PRO A 441 8.35 -9.08 -25.24
N LEU A 442 7.55 -10.01 -24.72
CA LEU A 442 7.48 -10.35 -23.30
C LEU A 442 7.88 -11.82 -23.08
N ILE A 443 8.84 -12.07 -22.19
CA ILE A 443 9.16 -13.44 -21.75
C ILE A 443 8.42 -13.72 -20.45
N ILE A 444 7.60 -14.78 -20.43
CA ILE A 444 6.75 -15.13 -19.29
C ILE A 444 7.02 -16.58 -18.90
N LYS A 445 7.32 -16.80 -17.62
CA LYS A 445 7.37 -18.13 -17.02
C LYS A 445 5.99 -18.54 -16.52
N LYS A 446 5.52 -19.71 -16.93
CA LYS A 446 4.29 -20.34 -16.48
C LYS A 446 4.43 -20.82 -15.04
N TYR A 447 3.61 -20.26 -14.16
CA TYR A 447 3.40 -20.72 -12.79
C TYR A 447 2.00 -21.29 -12.65
N GLU A 448 1.87 -22.45 -11.99
CA GLU A 448 0.58 -23.08 -11.73
C GLU A 448 -0.18 -22.29 -10.65
N SER A 449 -1.31 -21.67 -11.03
CA SER A 449 -2.21 -20.90 -10.18
C SER A 449 -3.57 -20.73 -10.88
N ASN A 450 -4.66 -21.07 -10.19
CA ASN A 450 -6.03 -21.01 -10.72
C ASN A 450 -6.45 -19.62 -11.24
N PHE A 451 -5.82 -18.54 -10.74
CA PHE A 451 -6.10 -17.16 -11.13
C PHE A 451 -4.83 -16.41 -11.56
N GLY A 452 -3.74 -17.13 -11.81
CA GLY A 452 -2.46 -16.54 -12.20
C GLY A 452 -2.44 -16.17 -13.67
N PHE A 453 -2.14 -14.89 -13.96
CA PHE A 453 -2.01 -14.40 -15.34
C PHE A 453 -1.01 -15.23 -16.17
N SER A 454 0.12 -15.66 -15.57
CA SER A 454 1.12 -16.47 -16.27
C SER A 454 0.59 -17.81 -16.77
N GLN A 455 -0.31 -18.46 -16.04
CA GLN A 455 -0.94 -19.70 -16.52
C GLN A 455 -1.97 -19.39 -17.58
N TYR A 456 -2.78 -18.36 -17.34
CA TYR A 456 -3.84 -17.92 -18.23
C TYR A 456 -3.30 -17.64 -19.64
N ILE A 457 -2.25 -16.83 -19.77
CA ILE A 457 -1.71 -16.46 -21.08
C ILE A 457 -1.14 -17.66 -21.85
N HIS A 458 -0.60 -18.68 -21.17
CA HIS A 458 -0.10 -19.89 -21.81
C HIS A 458 -1.23 -20.79 -22.36
N SER A 459 -2.47 -20.62 -21.91
CA SER A 459 -3.62 -21.40 -22.38
C SER A 459 -4.59 -20.61 -23.29
N HIS A 460 -4.42 -19.29 -23.43
CA HIS A 460 -5.33 -18.41 -24.17
C HIS A 460 -4.58 -17.62 -25.26
N LEU A 461 -4.02 -18.35 -26.23
CA LEU A 461 -3.13 -17.77 -27.25
C LEU A 461 -3.86 -16.95 -28.33
N ASN A 462 -5.18 -17.06 -28.43
CA ASN A 462 -5.98 -16.41 -29.50
C ASN A 462 -6.82 -15.24 -28.97
N GLU A 463 -6.44 -14.66 -27.83
CA GLU A 463 -7.16 -13.56 -27.19
C GLU A 463 -6.45 -12.22 -27.39
N ASP A 464 -7.24 -11.16 -27.24
CA ASP A 464 -6.73 -9.81 -27.09
C ASP A 464 -6.49 -9.49 -25.61
N TYR A 465 -5.50 -8.62 -25.38
CA TYR A 465 -5.05 -8.21 -24.05
C TYR A 465 -5.05 -6.69 -23.95
N GLU A 466 -5.30 -6.17 -22.75
CA GLU A 466 -5.09 -4.76 -22.45
C GLU A 466 -3.66 -4.59 -21.91
N ILE A 467 -2.81 -3.88 -22.66
CA ILE A 467 -1.42 -3.63 -22.29
C ILE A 467 -1.13 -2.13 -22.24
N GLU A 468 -0.62 -1.69 -21.10
CA GLU A 468 -0.30 -0.30 -20.77
C GLU A 468 1.18 -0.15 -20.38
N GLY A 469 1.78 1.01 -20.70
CA GLY A 469 3.20 1.28 -20.48
C GLY A 469 3.89 1.91 -21.70
N PRO A 470 5.23 2.06 -21.66
CA PRO A 470 6.13 1.58 -20.60
C PRO A 470 6.02 2.38 -19.29
N TYR A 471 6.10 1.69 -18.16
CA TYR A 471 6.06 2.23 -16.81
C TYR A 471 7.37 1.96 -16.04
N GLY A 472 7.48 2.63 -14.89
CA GLY A 472 8.56 2.47 -13.93
C GLY A 472 9.66 3.51 -14.12
N PRO A 473 10.41 3.85 -13.06
CA PRO A 473 11.63 4.63 -13.22
C PRO A 473 12.68 3.84 -14.03
N SER A 474 13.75 4.52 -14.44
CA SER A 474 14.92 3.79 -14.94
C SER A 474 15.55 2.96 -13.81
N LEU A 475 16.42 2.01 -14.14
CA LEU A 475 17.26 1.34 -13.14
C LEU A 475 18.16 2.30 -12.34
N GLY A 476 18.24 3.59 -12.69
CA GLY A 476 19.04 4.57 -11.97
C GLY A 476 20.53 4.18 -11.93
N LEU A 477 21.03 3.56 -13.00
CA LEU A 477 22.42 3.12 -13.11
C LEU A 477 23.35 4.34 -13.06
N PRO A 478 24.52 4.22 -12.42
CA PRO A 478 25.52 5.27 -12.48
C PRO A 478 26.11 5.31 -13.90
N ASN A 479 26.55 6.50 -14.34
CA ASN A 479 27.14 6.65 -15.67
C ASN A 479 28.46 5.88 -15.82
N LYS A 480 29.19 5.68 -14.70
CA LYS A 480 30.44 4.93 -14.54
C LYS A 480 30.49 4.29 -13.16
N GLY A 481 31.32 3.26 -12.97
CA GLY A 481 31.52 2.62 -11.67
C GLY A 481 31.23 1.11 -11.70
N ARG A 482 31.09 0.49 -10.53
CA ARG A 482 30.90 -0.96 -10.39
C ARG A 482 29.53 -1.24 -9.78
N VAL A 483 28.74 -2.06 -10.46
CA VAL A 483 27.42 -2.49 -9.98
C VAL A 483 27.32 -4.00 -9.88
N VAL A 484 26.51 -4.47 -8.94
CA VAL A 484 26.20 -5.90 -8.78
C VAL A 484 24.73 -6.14 -9.06
N PHE A 485 24.42 -7.09 -9.93
CA PHE A 485 23.08 -7.59 -10.15
C PHE A 485 22.96 -8.99 -9.54
N VAL A 486 22.04 -9.17 -8.60
CA VAL A 486 21.72 -10.48 -8.01
C VAL A 486 20.30 -10.83 -8.41
N CYS A 487 20.15 -11.85 -9.25
CA CYS A 487 18.84 -12.21 -9.76
C CYS A 487 18.55 -13.70 -9.76
N GLY A 488 17.26 -14.06 -9.81
CA GLY A 488 16.80 -15.44 -9.82
C GLY A 488 15.67 -15.69 -10.81
N GLY A 489 15.79 -16.76 -11.62
CA GLY A 489 14.77 -17.13 -12.60
C GLY A 489 14.42 -15.99 -13.56
N THR A 490 13.15 -15.57 -13.60
CA THR A 490 12.70 -14.44 -14.44
C THR A 490 13.16 -13.06 -13.94
N GLY A 491 13.81 -12.96 -12.79
CA GLY A 491 14.40 -11.71 -12.31
C GLY A 491 15.58 -11.20 -13.15
N ILE A 492 16.07 -11.97 -14.13
CA ILE A 492 17.06 -11.51 -15.11
C ILE A 492 16.48 -10.54 -16.15
N LEU A 493 15.17 -10.60 -16.40
CA LEU A 493 14.52 -9.90 -17.52
C LEU A 493 14.72 -8.37 -17.48
N PRO A 494 14.63 -7.69 -16.31
CA PRO A 494 14.93 -6.25 -16.22
C PRO A 494 16.33 -5.84 -16.67
N PHE A 495 17.29 -6.76 -16.66
CA PHE A 495 18.69 -6.50 -16.97
C PHE A 495 19.09 -6.97 -18.38
N LEU A 496 18.25 -7.76 -19.05
CA LEU A 496 18.66 -8.46 -20.27
C LEU A 496 18.96 -7.51 -21.43
N ASP A 497 18.13 -6.49 -21.61
CA ASP A 497 18.35 -5.44 -22.62
C ASP A 497 19.61 -4.61 -22.32
N LEU A 498 19.92 -4.37 -21.05
CA LEU A 498 21.15 -3.70 -20.63
C LEU A 498 22.38 -4.55 -20.93
N LEU A 499 22.30 -5.86 -20.71
CA LEU A 499 23.41 -6.78 -20.99
C LEU A 499 23.65 -6.94 -22.50
N ASP A 500 22.60 -6.90 -23.31
CA ASP A 500 22.72 -6.81 -24.76
C ASP A 500 23.35 -5.47 -25.19
N PHE A 501 22.95 -4.36 -24.56
CA PHE A 501 23.59 -3.05 -24.79
C PHE A 501 25.09 -3.08 -24.41
N GLN A 502 25.46 -3.75 -23.31
CA GLN A 502 26.85 -3.94 -22.91
C GLN A 502 27.63 -4.79 -23.94
N LEU A 503 27.00 -5.80 -24.53
CA LEU A 503 27.59 -6.58 -25.61
C LEU A 503 27.86 -5.73 -26.86
N GLN A 504 26.91 -4.88 -27.24
CA GLN A 504 27.08 -3.94 -28.34
C GLN A 504 28.19 -2.92 -28.04
N SER A 505 28.27 -2.41 -26.81
CA SER A 505 29.37 -1.55 -26.35
C SER A 505 30.73 -2.25 -26.46
N ALA A 506 30.85 -3.48 -25.96
CA ALA A 506 32.10 -4.27 -26.06
C ALA A 506 32.52 -4.46 -27.53
N THR A 507 31.55 -4.82 -28.39
CA THR A 507 31.75 -4.98 -29.84
C THR A 507 32.27 -3.67 -30.47
N TYR A 508 31.63 -2.55 -30.14
CA TYR A 508 32.03 -1.23 -30.61
C TYR A 508 33.47 -0.88 -30.21
N GLN A 509 33.85 -1.13 -28.95
CA GLN A 509 35.20 -0.84 -28.45
C GLN A 509 36.27 -1.70 -29.15
N ILE A 510 35.99 -2.99 -29.37
CA ILE A 510 36.90 -3.89 -30.09
C ILE A 510 37.11 -3.41 -31.53
N VAL A 511 36.03 -3.04 -32.22
CA VAL A 511 36.10 -2.55 -33.61
C VAL A 511 36.82 -1.20 -33.66
N LYS A 512 36.54 -0.29 -32.73
CA LYS A 512 37.25 0.98 -32.61
C LYS A 512 38.74 0.79 -32.40
N LYS A 513 39.12 -0.14 -31.53
CA LYS A 513 40.53 -0.49 -31.26
C LYS A 513 41.23 -1.07 -32.50
N LYS A 514 40.56 -1.95 -33.24
CA LYS A 514 41.15 -2.66 -34.40
C LYS A 514 41.14 -1.85 -35.71
N PHE A 515 40.07 -1.11 -35.99
CA PHE A 515 39.81 -0.45 -37.29
C PHE A 515 39.56 1.06 -37.18
N GLY A 516 39.72 1.64 -35.99
CA GLY A 516 39.53 3.06 -35.77
C GLY A 516 38.06 3.49 -35.61
N GLN A 517 37.91 4.78 -35.24
CA GLN A 517 36.63 5.39 -34.88
C GLN A 517 35.60 5.35 -36.02
N LYS A 518 36.02 5.66 -37.25
CA LYS A 518 35.13 5.77 -38.41
C LYS A 518 34.39 4.47 -38.73
N VAL A 519 35.06 3.33 -38.61
CA VAL A 519 34.44 2.01 -38.82
C VAL A 519 33.52 1.66 -37.65
N ALA A 520 33.92 1.94 -36.42
CA ALA A 520 33.11 1.70 -35.24
C ALA A 520 31.80 2.50 -35.25
N GLU A 521 31.81 3.75 -35.71
CA GLU A 521 30.61 4.61 -35.84
C GLU A 521 29.55 4.01 -36.76
N ARG A 522 29.92 3.18 -37.75
CA ARG A 522 28.96 2.43 -38.57
C ARG A 522 28.12 1.44 -37.76
N LEU A 523 28.65 0.96 -36.62
CA LEU A 523 27.95 0.09 -35.67
C LEU A 523 27.11 0.87 -34.67
N ASN A 524 27.29 2.19 -34.60
CA ASN A 524 26.54 3.06 -33.71
C ASN A 524 25.69 4.10 -34.48
N PRO A 525 24.78 3.67 -35.39
CA PRO A 525 24.04 4.60 -36.25
C PRO A 525 23.02 5.50 -35.52
N PHE A 526 22.92 5.40 -34.19
CA PHE A 526 22.03 6.25 -33.41
C PHE A 526 22.69 6.79 -32.14
N GLU A 527 24.01 6.99 -32.20
CA GLU A 527 24.75 7.76 -31.18
C GLU A 527 24.58 7.23 -29.75
N CYS A 528 24.54 5.91 -29.58
CA CYS A 528 24.59 5.28 -28.26
C CYS A 528 25.80 5.75 -27.48
N GLN A 529 25.60 5.98 -26.19
CA GLN A 529 26.67 6.26 -25.24
C GLN A 529 27.38 4.96 -24.84
N PHE A 530 28.16 4.38 -25.75
CA PHE A 530 28.87 3.09 -25.57
C PHE A 530 30.16 3.16 -24.73
N ASN A 531 30.47 4.29 -24.09
CA ASN A 531 31.68 4.44 -23.27
C ASN A 531 31.33 4.85 -21.84
N ASN A 532 31.01 3.85 -21.01
CA ASN A 532 30.38 4.12 -19.73
C ASN A 532 31.36 3.89 -18.57
N GLY A 533 32.46 3.14 -18.74
CA GLY A 533 33.27 2.72 -17.57
C GLY A 533 32.40 2.05 -16.49
N LEU A 534 31.29 1.42 -16.91
CA LEU A 534 30.36 0.70 -16.05
C LEU A 534 30.79 -0.76 -16.05
N HIS A 535 31.09 -1.28 -14.87
CA HIS A 535 31.45 -2.68 -14.65
C HIS A 535 30.28 -3.40 -13.99
N ILE A 536 29.82 -4.47 -14.61
CA ILE A 536 28.68 -5.24 -14.16
C ILE A 536 29.19 -6.59 -13.63
N THR A 537 28.89 -6.88 -12.37
CA THR A 537 28.98 -8.24 -11.82
C THR A 537 27.57 -8.83 -11.73
N LEU A 538 27.29 -9.85 -12.54
CA LEU A 538 26.01 -10.56 -12.54
C LEU A 538 26.12 -11.86 -11.74
N ILE A 539 25.34 -11.98 -10.67
CA ILE A 539 25.09 -13.22 -9.93
C ILE A 539 23.69 -13.70 -10.30
N PHE A 540 23.60 -14.78 -11.08
CA PHE A 540 22.33 -15.28 -11.59
C PHE A 540 22.03 -16.70 -11.07
N ALA A 541 20.91 -16.88 -10.37
CA ALA A 541 20.45 -18.19 -9.93
C ALA A 541 19.37 -18.76 -10.84
N ILE A 542 19.58 -19.99 -11.29
CA ILE A 542 18.60 -20.77 -12.06
C ILE A 542 18.57 -22.22 -11.56
N THR A 543 17.44 -22.90 -11.76
CA THR A 543 17.30 -24.30 -11.34
C THR A 543 17.85 -25.27 -12.39
N HIS A 544 17.62 -24.97 -13.67
CA HIS A 544 18.00 -25.82 -14.80
C HIS A 544 18.60 -24.98 -15.91
N LYS A 545 19.48 -25.57 -16.73
CA LYS A 545 20.07 -24.90 -17.90
C LYS A 545 19.01 -24.37 -18.88
N SER A 546 17.86 -25.02 -18.98
CA SER A 546 16.73 -24.58 -19.82
C SER A 546 16.06 -23.27 -19.35
N GLU A 547 16.39 -22.80 -18.14
CA GLU A 547 15.95 -21.51 -17.62
C GLU A 547 17.00 -20.40 -17.81
N LEU A 548 18.15 -20.69 -18.45
CA LEU A 548 19.19 -19.71 -18.75
C LEU A 548 18.78 -18.83 -19.95
N ILE A 549 17.82 -17.94 -19.71
CA ILE A 549 17.33 -16.97 -20.71
C ILE A 549 18.47 -16.03 -21.09
N GLY A 550 18.72 -15.86 -22.38
CA GLY A 550 19.77 -14.97 -22.88
C GLY A 550 21.17 -15.59 -22.94
N LEU A 551 21.29 -16.93 -22.92
CA LEU A 551 22.56 -17.66 -23.00
C LEU A 551 23.56 -17.07 -24.01
N GLU A 552 23.10 -16.78 -25.24
CA GLU A 552 23.96 -16.22 -26.29
C GLU A 552 24.49 -14.83 -25.97
N ILE A 553 23.72 -13.99 -25.26
CA ILE A 553 24.20 -12.67 -24.82
C ILE A 553 25.35 -12.86 -23.84
N PHE A 554 25.18 -13.73 -22.83
CA PHE A 554 26.20 -13.94 -21.81
C PHE A 554 27.47 -14.59 -22.35
N LYS A 555 27.31 -15.66 -23.15
CA LYS A 555 28.45 -16.39 -23.72
C LYS A 555 29.33 -15.48 -24.57
N ASN A 556 28.70 -14.68 -25.43
CA ASN A 556 29.42 -13.73 -26.28
C ASN A 556 30.00 -12.56 -25.45
N LEU A 557 29.26 -12.05 -24.47
CA LEU A 557 29.77 -10.95 -23.66
C LEU A 557 31.01 -11.36 -22.86
N ILE A 558 31.02 -12.58 -22.28
CA ILE A 558 32.17 -13.16 -21.58
C ILE A 558 33.35 -13.36 -22.52
N SER A 559 33.12 -13.93 -23.71
CA SER A 559 34.22 -14.20 -24.65
C SER A 559 34.91 -12.92 -25.14
N LEU A 560 34.14 -11.84 -25.36
CA LEU A 560 34.68 -10.55 -25.78
C LEU A 560 35.49 -9.83 -24.69
N GLN A 561 35.31 -10.16 -23.41
CA GLN A 561 36.04 -9.48 -22.32
C GLN A 561 37.56 -9.61 -22.44
N ASN A 562 38.07 -10.68 -23.06
CA ASN A 562 39.51 -10.90 -23.24
C ASN A 562 40.12 -10.04 -24.34
N GLU A 563 39.32 -9.46 -25.25
CA GLU A 563 39.79 -8.56 -26.31
C GLU A 563 39.79 -7.08 -25.88
N LEU A 564 39.05 -6.77 -24.82
CA LEU A 564 38.98 -5.44 -24.23
C LEU A 564 40.23 -5.14 -23.39
N GLU A 565 40.56 -3.85 -23.28
CA GLU A 565 41.65 -3.39 -22.40
C GLU A 565 41.27 -3.53 -20.92
N GLU A 566 40.00 -3.35 -20.61
CA GLU A 566 39.45 -3.48 -19.27
C GLU A 566 38.19 -4.35 -19.28
N GLN A 567 38.14 -5.32 -18.38
CA GLN A 567 36.97 -6.19 -18.23
C GLN A 567 35.82 -5.43 -17.57
N SER A 568 34.73 -5.28 -18.29
CA SER A 568 33.51 -4.57 -17.85
C SER A 568 32.39 -5.51 -17.43
N PHE A 569 32.55 -6.82 -17.62
CA PHE A 569 31.53 -7.80 -17.27
C PHE A 569 32.11 -9.03 -16.59
N ARG A 570 31.50 -9.44 -15.48
CA ARG A 570 31.75 -10.72 -14.80
C ARG A 570 30.42 -11.39 -14.51
N MET A 571 30.34 -12.70 -14.74
CA MET A 571 29.15 -13.49 -14.43
C MET A 571 29.48 -14.68 -13.53
N ILE A 572 28.62 -14.90 -12.54
CA ILE A 572 28.63 -16.02 -11.62
C ILE A 572 27.26 -16.68 -11.71
N LEU A 573 27.23 -17.93 -12.14
CA LEU A 573 26.01 -18.67 -12.36
C LEU A 573 25.77 -19.63 -11.20
N LYS A 574 24.73 -19.39 -10.40
CA LYS A 574 24.31 -20.35 -9.40
C LYS A 574 23.40 -21.41 -10.02
N ILE A 575 23.95 -22.62 -10.20
CA ILE A 575 23.28 -23.78 -10.79
C ILE A 575 24.01 -25.07 -10.36
N THR A 576 23.30 -26.17 -10.21
CA THR A 576 23.91 -27.49 -9.89
C THR A 576 24.71 -28.07 -11.05
N GLU A 577 24.26 -27.85 -12.28
CA GLU A 577 24.88 -28.34 -13.52
C GLU A 577 26.07 -27.46 -13.92
N GLN A 578 27.21 -28.07 -14.26
CA GLN A 578 28.33 -27.31 -14.83
C GLN A 578 28.00 -26.90 -16.27
N ILE A 579 28.21 -25.61 -16.59
CA ILE A 579 28.05 -25.08 -17.94
C ILE A 579 29.39 -24.54 -18.41
N GLU A 580 29.89 -25.08 -19.52
CA GLU A 580 31.15 -24.67 -20.12
C GLU A 580 31.18 -23.15 -20.40
N GLY A 581 32.27 -22.51 -20.01
CA GLY A 581 32.47 -21.06 -20.17
C GLY A 581 31.88 -20.19 -19.06
N PHE A 582 31.22 -20.77 -18.06
CA PHE A 582 30.65 -20.05 -16.92
C PHE A 582 31.33 -20.43 -15.60
N THR A 583 31.43 -19.47 -14.68
CA THR A 583 31.78 -19.75 -13.29
C THR A 583 30.52 -20.24 -12.58
N CYS A 584 30.37 -21.57 -12.45
CA CYS A 584 29.22 -22.20 -11.80
C CYS A 584 29.46 -22.42 -10.30
N VAL A 585 28.51 -22.02 -9.48
CA VAL A 585 28.52 -22.16 -8.01
C VAL A 585 27.23 -22.82 -7.53
N ASN A 586 27.28 -23.53 -6.40
CA ASN A 586 26.09 -24.18 -5.82
C ASN A 586 25.70 -23.62 -4.43
N ASP A 587 26.48 -22.66 -3.94
CA ASP A 587 26.31 -22.12 -2.59
C ASP A 587 25.01 -21.31 -2.44
N ARG A 588 24.54 -21.21 -1.19
CA ARG A 588 23.40 -20.36 -0.85
C ARG A 588 23.84 -18.89 -0.88
N PHE A 589 22.91 -17.99 -1.16
CA PHE A 589 23.16 -16.55 -1.15
C PHE A 589 23.16 -16.02 0.28
N ASP A 590 24.18 -16.37 1.04
CA ASP A 590 24.41 -15.92 2.41
C ASP A 590 25.57 -14.90 2.49
N GLN A 591 25.90 -14.49 3.71
CA GLN A 591 26.98 -13.54 3.98
C GLN A 591 28.34 -14.05 3.47
N GLU A 592 28.61 -15.34 3.64
CA GLU A 592 29.90 -15.92 3.29
C GLU A 592 30.05 -15.99 1.77
N PHE A 593 28.99 -16.40 1.06
CA PHE A 593 28.94 -16.36 -0.39
C PHE A 593 29.21 -14.96 -0.94
N MET A 594 28.52 -13.94 -0.42
CA MET A 594 28.71 -12.55 -0.89
C MET A 594 30.14 -12.08 -0.65
N ARG A 595 30.72 -12.39 0.52
CA ARG A 595 32.11 -12.07 0.85
C ARG A 595 33.10 -12.74 -0.11
N GLN A 596 32.92 -14.03 -0.36
CA GLN A 596 33.80 -14.82 -1.23
C GLN A 596 33.75 -14.34 -2.69
N GLN A 597 32.55 -14.08 -3.21
CA GLN A 597 32.37 -13.78 -4.62
C GLN A 597 32.66 -12.31 -4.98
N LEU A 598 32.31 -11.39 -4.07
CA LEU A 598 32.39 -9.94 -4.31
C LEU A 598 33.60 -9.27 -3.63
N GLY A 599 34.24 -9.94 -2.66
CA GLY A 599 35.38 -9.39 -1.94
C GLY A 599 35.01 -8.14 -1.13
N GLN A 600 35.79 -7.07 -1.27
CA GLN A 600 35.53 -5.81 -0.56
C GLN A 600 34.32 -5.07 -1.16
N LEU A 601 33.21 -5.01 -0.42
CA LEU A 601 31.95 -4.45 -0.95
C LEU A 601 31.96 -2.93 -1.18
N SER A 602 32.85 -2.19 -0.52
CA SER A 602 32.96 -0.73 -0.67
C SER A 602 33.42 -0.28 -2.05
N GLN A 603 33.83 -1.20 -2.94
CA GLN A 603 34.20 -0.89 -4.32
C GLN A 603 32.99 -0.79 -5.26
N TYR A 604 31.80 -1.21 -4.81
CA TYR A 604 30.58 -1.21 -5.62
C TYR A 604 29.71 -0.01 -5.26
N ASP A 605 29.21 0.66 -6.28
CA ASP A 605 28.37 1.86 -6.14
C ASP A 605 26.93 1.48 -5.81
N LYS A 606 26.42 0.39 -6.39
CA LYS A 606 25.03 -0.08 -6.24
C LYS A 606 24.89 -1.59 -6.37
N PHE A 607 23.89 -2.11 -5.66
CA PHE A 607 23.46 -3.50 -5.69
C PHE A 607 22.00 -3.57 -6.15
N TYR A 608 21.69 -4.44 -7.09
CA TYR A 608 20.34 -4.65 -7.60
C TYR A 608 19.90 -6.06 -7.29
N VAL A 609 18.69 -6.20 -6.76
CA VAL A 609 18.12 -7.50 -6.38
C VAL A 609 16.79 -7.70 -7.09
N CYS A 610 16.67 -8.77 -7.86
CA CYS A 610 15.42 -9.14 -8.54
C CYS A 610 15.25 -10.66 -8.58
N GLY A 611 14.28 -11.18 -7.83
CA GLY A 611 14.03 -12.61 -7.84
C GLY A 611 12.83 -13.02 -7.00
N PRO A 612 12.74 -14.32 -6.66
CA PRO A 612 11.69 -14.83 -5.78
C PRO A 612 11.71 -14.13 -4.41
N PRO A 613 10.57 -14.08 -3.68
CA PRO A 613 10.48 -13.41 -2.38
C PRO A 613 11.57 -13.81 -1.38
N ALA A 614 11.92 -15.11 -1.31
CA ALA A 614 12.98 -15.59 -0.42
C ALA A 614 14.36 -14.99 -0.75
N MET A 615 14.66 -14.75 -2.03
CA MET A 615 15.89 -14.08 -2.46
C MET A 615 15.87 -12.60 -2.10
N ASN A 616 14.76 -11.92 -2.35
CA ASN A 616 14.59 -10.50 -2.02
C ASN A 616 14.65 -10.23 -0.51
N GLN A 617 14.45 -11.26 0.33
CA GLN A 617 14.69 -11.19 1.78
C GLN A 617 16.16 -11.46 2.14
N THR A 618 16.71 -12.57 1.64
CA THR A 618 18.00 -13.09 2.11
C THR A 618 19.18 -12.26 1.60
N VAL A 619 19.15 -11.85 0.32
CA VAL A 619 20.27 -11.14 -0.31
C VAL A 619 20.52 -9.76 0.33
N PRO A 620 19.51 -8.89 0.51
CA PRO A 620 19.73 -7.61 1.19
C PRO A 620 20.21 -7.77 2.63
N GLN A 621 19.69 -8.75 3.37
CA GLN A 621 20.16 -9.03 4.73
C GLN A 621 21.63 -9.43 4.75
N ALA A 622 22.06 -10.28 3.82
CA ALA A 622 23.46 -10.66 3.66
C ALA A 622 24.34 -9.44 3.33
N LEU A 623 23.93 -8.59 2.39
CA LEU A 623 24.66 -7.37 2.02
C LEU A 623 24.75 -6.37 3.18
N MET A 624 23.65 -6.13 3.90
CA MET A 624 23.62 -5.25 5.07
C MET A 624 24.51 -5.75 6.21
N SER A 625 24.55 -7.08 6.44
CA SER A 625 25.46 -7.70 7.43
C SER A 625 26.94 -7.53 7.08
N LEU A 626 27.25 -7.20 5.83
CA LEU A 626 28.60 -6.88 5.34
C LEU A 626 28.86 -5.37 5.25
N GLY A 627 27.96 -4.53 5.78
CA GLY A 627 28.14 -3.09 5.87
C GLY A 627 27.59 -2.28 4.69
N VAL A 628 26.89 -2.91 3.74
CA VAL A 628 26.19 -2.17 2.67
C VAL A 628 24.98 -1.44 3.27
N GLN A 629 24.88 -0.13 3.07
CA GLN A 629 23.72 0.63 3.53
C GLN A 629 22.50 0.33 2.65
N GLU A 630 21.30 0.26 3.24
CA GLU A 630 20.04 -0.08 2.54
C GLU A 630 19.80 0.79 1.30
N LYS A 631 20.17 2.08 1.33
CA LYS A 631 20.02 3.01 0.21
C LYS A 631 20.81 2.64 -1.06
N TYR A 632 21.83 1.80 -0.94
CA TYR A 632 22.61 1.28 -2.09
C TYR A 632 22.06 -0.05 -2.62
N ILE A 633 21.02 -0.60 -2.00
CA ILE A 633 20.36 -1.84 -2.40
C ILE A 633 19.03 -1.47 -3.08
N HIS A 634 18.95 -1.72 -4.38
CA HIS A 634 17.80 -1.42 -5.20
C HIS A 634 17.02 -2.70 -5.54
N TYR A 635 15.73 -2.71 -5.20
CA TYR A 635 14.81 -3.80 -5.54
C TYR A 635 14.16 -3.53 -6.88
N VAL A 636 14.47 -4.36 -7.88
CA VAL A 636 13.95 -4.21 -9.24
C VAL A 636 12.62 -4.93 -9.39
#